data_AF-A0A1M6J212-F1
#
_entry.id   AF-A0A1M6J212-F1
#
_cell.length_a   1.000
_cell.length_b   1.000
_cell.length_c   1.000
_cell.angle_alpha   90.00
_cell.angle_beta   90.00
_cell.angle_gamma   90.00
#
_symmetry.space_group_name_H-M   'P 1'
#
loop_
_entity.id
_entity.type
_entity.pdbx_description
1 polymer ?
#
loop_
_entity_poly.entity_id
_entity_poly.type
_entity_poly.pdbx_seq_one_letter_code
_entity_poly.pdbx_strand_id
1 'polypeptide(L)'
;MKKMVPLAIAAFVGASFAADITWVPQCASNGFTLIAESEHFEVCKKPTTDDGQANNVSIPNADAQGVLSSLEKVFSFYIDSLGWMLPFPKSPDKKLKSNIYVFDNSVMAALYGGQDYVKGLNNEFGPGMWIGVGSLKDYWGTSHEFAHGLQGVAGWMGNNSHSGWFAESHANWMAHQYNPNDAHCAEYLINFPYLYYGSTRDRYCNWQFLEHLKEEFGGGYKGAHEVNRIWMESIRDGEDGRMEQTPFSAMMMVYGWTLDSLNQQFGKFAMKNATLEYAPAKKALYKKSWGDYEFKTRRDASWGDNYRRHPRVTMLNKIPCPDQAPREGVEEECPDQYISPSYWAPQRWGYNLVRIYPEKAGKVMVKFRGIVQDKPTVIGYKCFGDNTDYYKGKTYNWCNYAPDKLPDPASGWTVGLVAEGADGTPRYSEMKHGTGFNLEIETKDSDKALWLAVTATPTEMQTILWDQFYYSIYRYPYMIEVENGAPEGYNKDFWKPANASGYKQHSNGGGLVSSKAKVDASVYVGPDAVVNGGTISGNARIEDFAVINGGTISGNATVRGRALVTAGTISDDAVLEEDAWLVSGTISGHAKVGAISIIVNTTVTDYAQVYGVMWAVNGKKLSGTAQLRGDLENNFTKELTKGVFYGMVDDGMLNNANYGANLTTPPTDATASIDKAVWYAVADDSTGSGTTSIGALPYKHSLGTSEPRLYFDKKEQAVFIRYKKNGREYLYRATGRKK
;
A
#
# COMPACT_ATOMS: atom_id res chain seq x y z
N MET A 1 11.72 69.07 -3.36
CA MET A 1 11.37 69.47 -1.97
C MET A 1 10.17 68.61 -1.58
N LYS A 2 10.16 67.74 -0.57
CA LYS A 2 10.66 67.88 0.80
C LYS A 2 11.43 66.63 1.27
N LYS A 3 12.32 66.90 2.23
CA LYS A 3 13.40 66.07 2.77
C LYS A 3 12.92 64.81 3.50
N MET A 4 13.69 63.73 3.33
CA MET A 4 13.80 62.60 4.25
C MET A 4 14.26 63.08 5.64
N VAL A 5 13.67 62.47 6.68
CA VAL A 5 14.19 62.47 8.07
C VAL A 5 14.25 61.01 8.49
N PRO A 6 15.39 60.50 9.01
CA PRO A 6 15.50 59.11 9.44
C PRO A 6 14.91 58.98 10.85
N LEU A 7 13.96 58.05 11.04
CA LEU A 7 13.52 57.67 12.39
C LEU A 7 14.35 56.47 12.84
N ALA A 8 15.07 56.66 13.94
CA ALA A 8 15.92 55.68 14.58
C ALA A 8 15.14 54.41 14.92
N ILE A 9 15.64 53.26 14.46
CA ILE A 9 15.21 51.95 14.93
C ILE A 9 15.76 51.78 16.35
N ALA A 10 14.90 52.00 17.33
CA ALA A 10 15.15 51.54 18.69
C ALA A 10 15.02 50.02 18.68
N ALA A 11 16.17 49.33 18.74
CA ALA A 11 16.23 47.90 18.99
C ALA A 11 15.69 47.64 20.41
N PHE A 12 14.42 47.27 20.52
CA PHE A 12 13.93 46.55 21.68
C PHE A 12 14.51 45.13 21.61
N VAL A 13 15.68 44.96 22.21
CA VAL A 13 16.14 43.65 22.67
C VAL A 13 15.27 43.29 23.87
N GLY A 14 14.06 42.81 23.59
CA GLY A 14 13.26 42.09 24.55
C GLY A 14 13.86 40.70 24.66
N ALA A 15 14.80 40.51 25.58
CA ALA A 15 15.14 39.18 26.05
C ALA A 15 13.87 38.61 26.72
N SER A 16 13.11 37.78 26.02
CA SER A 16 12.12 36.93 26.67
C SER A 16 12.90 35.91 27.48
N PHE A 17 13.05 36.15 28.77
CA PHE A 17 13.38 35.07 29.70
C PHE A 17 12.22 34.09 29.62
N ALA A 18 12.41 32.96 28.95
CA ALA A 18 11.50 31.82 29.12
C ALA A 18 11.46 31.54 30.63
N ALA A 19 10.28 31.54 31.24
CA ALA A 19 10.14 31.22 32.65
C ALA A 19 10.73 29.82 32.89
N ASP A 20 11.51 29.65 33.97
CA ASP A 20 12.01 28.33 34.37
C ASP A 20 10.81 27.39 34.59
N ILE A 21 10.76 26.30 33.83
CA ILE A 21 9.69 25.31 33.93
C ILE A 21 9.94 24.45 35.17
N THR A 22 8.95 24.39 36.06
CA THR A 22 8.94 23.48 37.21
C THR A 22 8.27 22.17 36.84
N TRP A 23 9.02 21.06 36.91
CA TRP A 23 8.50 19.71 36.72
C TRP A 23 7.89 19.15 38.01
N VAL A 24 6.57 18.95 38.00
CA VAL A 24 5.77 18.55 39.15
C VAL A 24 5.72 17.02 39.23
N PRO A 25 6.21 16.42 40.34
CA PRO A 25 6.09 14.98 40.57
C PRO A 25 4.63 14.59 40.79
N GLN A 26 4.32 13.37 40.39
CA GLN A 26 3.02 12.74 40.39
C GLN A 26 3.01 11.49 41.28
N CYS A 27 4.08 10.69 41.25
CA CYS A 27 4.12 9.33 41.77
C CYS A 27 3.68 9.18 43.24
N ALA A 28 4.51 9.64 44.17
CA ALA A 28 4.26 9.51 45.60
C ALA A 28 3.01 10.28 46.04
N SER A 29 2.71 11.40 45.37
CA SER A 29 1.54 12.22 45.68
C SER A 29 0.20 11.52 45.41
N ASN A 30 0.21 10.44 44.61
CA ASN A 30 -0.96 9.63 44.31
C ASN A 30 -0.95 8.28 45.05
N GLY A 31 -0.14 8.15 46.10
CA GLY A 31 -0.08 6.93 46.92
C GLY A 31 0.65 5.76 46.26
N PHE A 32 1.41 6.02 45.19
CA PHE A 32 2.23 5.01 44.53
C PHE A 32 3.61 4.91 45.18
N THR A 33 4.28 3.78 44.97
CA THR A 33 5.67 3.62 45.41
C THR A 33 6.60 4.20 44.36
N LEU A 34 7.31 5.28 44.70
CA LEU A 34 8.38 5.83 43.87
C LEU A 34 9.61 4.90 43.96
N ILE A 35 10.11 4.45 42.82
CA ILE A 35 11.30 3.59 42.74
C ILE A 35 12.54 4.44 42.42
N ALA A 36 12.43 5.32 41.44
CA ALA A 36 13.49 6.23 41.00
C ALA A 36 12.87 7.44 40.27
N GLU A 37 13.59 8.55 40.18
CA GLU A 37 13.17 9.72 39.40
C GLU A 37 14.37 10.39 38.72
N SER A 38 14.08 11.16 37.66
CA SER A 38 14.98 12.07 36.97
C SER A 38 14.31 13.45 36.84
N GLU A 39 14.81 14.35 35.99
CA GLU A 39 14.23 15.69 35.83
C GLU A 39 12.80 15.64 35.28
N HIS A 40 12.59 14.84 34.22
CA HIS A 40 11.34 14.79 33.47
C HIS A 40 10.48 13.55 33.77
N PHE A 41 11.00 12.56 34.50
CA PHE A 41 10.38 11.24 34.63
C PHE A 41 10.39 10.69 36.06
N GLU A 42 9.41 9.83 36.38
CA GLU A 42 9.34 9.03 37.60
C GLU A 42 9.07 7.55 37.27
N VAL A 43 9.83 6.62 37.86
CA VAL A 43 9.53 5.18 37.82
C VAL A 43 8.68 4.82 39.03
N CYS A 44 7.47 4.33 38.77
CA CYS A 44 6.41 4.16 39.75
C CYS A 44 5.88 2.74 39.79
N LYS A 45 5.57 2.28 40.99
CA LYS A 45 4.76 1.08 41.19
C LYS A 45 3.40 1.45 41.78
N LYS A 46 2.35 1.23 40.99
CA LYS A 46 0.96 1.27 41.47
C LYS A 46 0.73 0.16 42.50
N PRO A 47 -0.17 0.33 43.50
CA PRO A 47 -0.48 -0.73 44.46
C PRO A 47 -1.16 -1.95 43.81
N THR A 48 -1.93 -1.72 42.74
CA THR A 48 -2.62 -2.75 41.97
C THR A 48 -2.34 -2.62 40.48
N THR A 49 -2.50 -3.72 39.75
CA THR A 49 -2.59 -3.77 38.29
C THR A 49 -3.97 -3.29 37.82
N ASP A 50 -4.12 -3.04 36.52
CA ASP A 50 -5.36 -2.50 35.96
C ASP A 50 -6.55 -3.48 36.04
N ASP A 51 -6.28 -4.78 36.22
CA ASP A 51 -7.28 -5.82 36.51
C ASP A 51 -7.62 -5.95 38.02
N GLY A 52 -7.03 -5.10 38.86
CA GLY A 52 -7.28 -5.04 40.31
C GLY A 52 -6.44 -5.98 41.17
N GLN A 53 -5.54 -6.78 40.60
CA GLN A 53 -4.64 -7.63 41.38
C GLN A 53 -3.53 -6.82 42.07
N ALA A 54 -2.96 -7.36 43.16
CA ALA A 54 -1.86 -6.70 43.85
C ALA A 54 -0.59 -6.66 42.98
N ASN A 55 -0.01 -5.48 42.80
CA ASN A 55 1.21 -5.31 42.02
C ASN A 55 2.44 -5.51 42.93
N ASN A 56 2.94 -6.74 42.97
CA ASN A 56 4.08 -7.13 43.80
C ASN A 56 5.44 -6.99 43.10
N VAL A 57 5.49 -6.29 41.96
CA VAL A 57 6.72 -6.18 41.18
C VAL A 57 7.86 -5.52 41.98
N SER A 58 9.08 -5.98 41.70
CA SER A 58 10.32 -5.41 42.19
C SER A 58 11.32 -5.37 41.03
N ILE A 59 12.08 -4.28 40.91
CA ILE A 59 13.08 -4.11 39.86
C ILE A 59 14.42 -3.67 40.47
N PRO A 60 15.55 -4.07 39.86
CA PRO A 60 16.85 -3.52 40.23
C PRO A 60 16.90 -2.01 40.04
N ASN A 61 17.49 -1.28 40.99
CA ASN A 61 17.68 0.17 40.86
C ASN A 61 18.47 0.54 39.59
N ALA A 62 19.41 -0.30 39.16
CA ALA A 62 20.16 -0.10 37.93
C ALA A 62 19.27 -0.09 36.67
N ASP A 63 18.22 -0.92 36.64
CA ASP A 63 17.30 -0.98 35.50
C ASP A 63 16.38 0.26 35.49
N ALA A 64 15.92 0.70 36.67
CA ALA A 64 15.17 1.95 36.82
C ALA A 64 15.98 3.18 36.40
N GLN A 65 17.25 3.26 36.81
CA GLN A 65 18.15 4.36 36.41
C GLN A 65 18.53 4.30 34.93
N GLY A 66 18.65 3.09 34.36
CA GLY A 66 18.92 2.87 32.94
C GLY A 66 17.81 3.41 32.04
N VAL A 67 16.55 3.08 32.33
CA VAL A 67 15.41 3.58 31.55
C VAL A 67 15.26 5.10 31.69
N LEU A 68 15.42 5.66 32.90
CA LEU A 68 15.38 7.12 33.11
C LEU A 68 16.46 7.82 32.29
N SER A 69 17.71 7.33 32.35
CA SER A 69 18.82 7.91 31.58
C SER A 69 18.60 7.84 30.07
N SER A 70 17.91 6.81 29.58
CA SER A 70 17.54 6.70 28.17
C SER A 70 16.43 7.69 27.81
N LEU A 71 15.36 7.73 28.60
CA LEU A 71 14.19 8.58 28.36
C LEU A 71 14.52 10.07 28.46
N GLU A 72 15.45 10.50 29.31
CA GLU A 72 15.93 11.89 29.32
C GLU A 72 16.57 12.29 27.99
N LYS A 73 17.33 11.40 27.35
CA LYS A 73 17.89 11.66 26.01
C LYS A 73 16.80 11.69 24.93
N VAL A 74 15.81 10.79 25.04
CA VAL A 74 14.65 10.78 24.14
C VAL A 74 13.86 12.07 24.30
N PHE A 75 13.65 12.55 25.53
CA PHE A 75 12.97 13.79 25.83
C PHE A 75 13.67 14.98 25.17
N SER A 76 14.97 15.18 25.41
CA SER A 76 15.71 16.26 24.75
C SER A 76 15.68 16.15 23.23
N PHE A 77 15.71 14.93 22.69
CA PHE A 77 15.60 14.74 21.25
C PHE A 77 14.21 15.12 20.70
N TYR A 78 13.13 14.61 21.29
CA TYR A 78 11.77 14.88 20.80
C TYR A 78 11.33 16.33 21.04
N ILE A 79 11.57 16.86 22.23
CA ILE A 79 11.13 18.19 22.61
C ILE A 79 12.05 19.25 22.01
N ASP A 80 13.37 19.15 22.27
CA ASP A 80 14.29 20.24 21.92
C ASP A 80 14.74 20.18 20.46
N SER A 81 15.00 18.96 19.92
CA SER A 81 15.52 18.82 18.55
C SER A 81 14.40 18.72 17.51
N LEU A 82 13.41 17.84 17.72
CA LEU A 82 12.28 17.69 16.79
C LEU A 82 11.19 18.75 16.98
N GLY A 83 11.35 19.61 17.99
CA GLY A 83 10.43 20.70 18.26
C GLY A 83 9.02 20.22 18.53
N TRP A 84 8.84 19.05 19.16
CA TRP A 84 7.54 18.66 19.68
C TRP A 84 7.14 19.71 20.71
N MET A 85 6.16 20.53 20.37
CA MET A 85 5.66 21.55 21.28
C MET A 85 5.10 20.82 22.50
N LEU A 86 5.33 21.36 23.69
CA LEU A 86 4.73 20.87 24.93
C LEU A 86 3.43 21.66 25.22
N PRO A 87 2.28 21.41 24.54
CA PRO A 87 1.08 22.12 24.89
C PRO A 87 0.50 21.73 26.25
N PHE A 88 1.05 20.75 26.99
CA PHE A 88 0.34 20.17 28.13
C PHE A 88 1.21 19.83 29.36
N PRO A 89 0.73 20.19 30.57
CA PRO A 89 -0.35 21.14 30.81
C PRO A 89 0.04 22.55 30.31
N LYS A 90 -0.92 23.35 29.80
CA LYS A 90 -0.82 24.72 29.27
C LYS A 90 -0.30 25.73 30.29
N SER A 91 0.03 25.29 31.51
CA SER A 91 0.73 26.13 32.48
C SER A 91 2.02 26.64 31.86
N PRO A 92 2.29 27.95 31.95
CA PRO A 92 3.49 28.55 31.37
C PRO A 92 4.77 28.20 32.13
N ASP A 93 4.65 27.83 33.40
CA ASP A 93 5.73 27.66 34.37
C ASP A 93 5.78 26.27 35.03
N LYS A 94 4.79 25.40 34.75
CA LYS A 94 4.68 24.07 35.38
C LYS A 94 4.35 23.00 34.36
N LYS A 95 5.06 21.88 34.43
CA LYS A 95 4.75 20.67 33.65
C LYS A 95 4.71 19.47 34.58
N LEU A 96 4.06 18.39 34.17
CA LEU A 96 4.02 17.14 34.95
C LEU A 96 5.17 16.25 34.52
N LYS A 97 5.89 15.64 35.49
CA LYS A 97 6.85 14.57 35.16
C LYS A 97 6.10 13.39 34.56
N SER A 98 6.66 12.73 33.55
CA SER A 98 6.02 11.55 32.96
C SER A 98 6.24 10.32 33.83
N ASN A 99 5.18 9.57 34.11
CA ASN A 99 5.29 8.34 34.92
C ASN A 99 5.60 7.12 34.05
N ILE A 100 6.52 6.28 34.52
CA ILE A 100 6.77 4.93 34.04
C ILE A 100 6.23 3.94 35.08
N TYR A 101 5.05 3.40 34.83
CA TYR A 101 4.44 2.38 35.67
C TYR A 101 5.01 1.00 35.36
N VAL A 102 5.54 0.32 36.37
CA VAL A 102 6.15 -1.01 36.19
C VAL A 102 5.25 -2.14 36.65
N PHE A 103 5.24 -3.22 35.88
CA PHE A 103 4.43 -4.42 36.12
C PHE A 103 5.22 -5.69 35.83
N ASP A 104 4.86 -6.79 36.51
CA ASP A 104 5.42 -8.10 36.20
C ASP A 104 5.06 -8.53 34.77
N ASN A 105 5.98 -9.19 34.06
CA ASN A 105 5.80 -9.63 32.68
C ASN A 105 4.61 -10.59 32.51
N SER A 106 4.26 -11.35 33.56
CA SER A 106 3.11 -12.27 33.54
C SER A 106 1.76 -11.55 33.57
N VAL A 107 1.74 -10.31 34.05
CA VAL A 107 0.54 -9.47 34.06
C VAL A 107 0.48 -8.59 32.82
N MET A 108 1.63 -8.05 32.42
CA MET A 108 1.74 -7.19 31.24
C MET A 108 3.11 -7.38 30.60
N ALA A 109 3.17 -8.20 29.55
CA ALA A 109 4.38 -8.42 28.76
C ALA A 109 4.64 -7.28 27.75
N ALA A 110 3.63 -6.48 27.46
CA ALA A 110 3.65 -5.45 26.45
C ALA A 110 4.04 -4.07 27.01
N LEU A 111 4.48 -3.23 26.09
CA LEU A 111 4.81 -1.82 26.29
C LEU A 111 3.60 -1.00 25.85
N TYR A 112 3.19 -0.02 26.67
CA TYR A 112 2.11 0.90 26.31
C TYR A 112 2.44 2.32 26.75
N GLY A 113 2.18 3.29 25.89
CA GLY A 113 2.29 4.71 26.15
C GLY A 113 0.97 5.43 25.94
N GLY A 114 0.79 6.56 26.62
CA GLY A 114 -0.42 7.37 26.46
C GLY A 114 -0.54 8.51 27.45
N GLN A 115 -1.72 9.10 27.53
CA GLN A 115 -2.01 10.16 28.50
C GLN A 115 -2.22 9.57 29.90
N ASP A 116 -1.55 10.15 30.91
CA ASP A 116 -1.65 9.72 32.31
C ASP A 116 -2.69 10.54 33.09
N TYR A 117 -3.85 9.95 33.32
CA TYR A 117 -4.97 10.61 34.00
C TYR A 117 -4.84 10.73 35.53
N VAL A 118 -3.72 10.30 36.12
CA VAL A 118 -3.56 10.25 37.57
C VAL A 118 -3.53 11.64 38.21
N LYS A 119 -2.94 12.65 37.57
CA LYS A 119 -2.93 14.02 38.08
C LYS A 119 -3.02 15.03 36.94
N GLY A 120 -3.99 15.93 37.03
CA GLY A 120 -4.14 17.05 36.11
C GLY A 120 -3.62 18.35 36.71
N LEU A 121 -2.94 19.18 35.91
CA LEU A 121 -2.78 20.61 36.19
C LEU A 121 -3.75 21.36 35.29
N ASN A 122 -4.68 22.13 35.87
CA ASN A 122 -5.74 22.81 35.13
C ASN A 122 -6.57 21.87 34.23
N ASN A 123 -6.88 20.66 34.71
CA ASN A 123 -7.56 19.59 33.98
C ASN A 123 -6.81 19.08 32.73
N GLU A 124 -5.49 19.27 32.67
CA GLU A 124 -4.63 18.74 31.61
C GLU A 124 -3.58 17.81 32.20
N PHE A 125 -3.37 16.70 31.50
CA PHE A 125 -2.64 15.53 31.99
C PHE A 125 -1.29 15.38 31.28
N GLY A 126 -0.36 14.68 31.92
CA GLY A 126 0.99 14.44 31.41
C GLY A 126 1.10 13.16 30.56
N PRO A 127 2.25 12.93 29.91
CA PRO A 127 2.57 11.65 29.28
C PRO A 127 2.76 10.55 30.34
N GLY A 128 2.43 9.31 30.01
CA GLY A 128 2.65 8.15 30.83
C GLY A 128 3.04 6.93 30.01
N MET A 129 3.67 5.97 30.68
CA MET A 129 4.09 4.69 30.13
C MET A 129 3.77 3.57 31.11
N TRP A 130 3.37 2.41 30.59
CA TRP A 130 3.09 1.19 31.33
C TRP A 130 4.00 0.11 30.73
N ILE A 131 4.94 -0.38 31.55
CA ILE A 131 6.06 -1.21 31.09
C ILE A 131 6.13 -2.50 31.90
N GLY A 132 6.08 -3.63 31.19
CA GLY A 132 6.53 -4.92 31.72
C GLY A 132 8.03 -4.88 32.05
N VAL A 133 8.46 -5.36 33.21
CA VAL A 133 9.86 -5.26 33.68
C VAL A 133 10.90 -5.80 32.71
N GLY A 134 10.55 -6.79 31.89
CA GLY A 134 11.42 -7.35 30.83
C GLY A 134 11.75 -6.35 29.73
N SER A 135 10.92 -5.32 29.56
CA SER A 135 11.02 -4.33 28.48
C SER A 135 11.65 -3.02 28.93
N LEU A 136 12.05 -2.88 30.21
CA LEU A 136 12.75 -1.68 30.72
C LEU A 136 14.08 -1.40 30.01
N LYS A 137 14.68 -2.42 29.38
CA LYS A 137 15.94 -2.34 28.62
C LYS A 137 15.73 -2.19 27.12
N ASP A 138 14.48 -2.26 26.66
CA ASP A 138 14.14 -2.03 25.26
C ASP A 138 14.07 -0.52 25.01
N TYR A 139 15.24 0.11 24.83
CA TYR A 139 15.31 1.56 24.63
C TYR A 139 14.66 2.03 23.33
N TRP A 140 14.57 1.16 22.32
CA TRP A 140 13.80 1.45 21.11
C TRP A 140 12.30 1.49 21.44
N GLY A 141 11.78 0.44 22.09
CA GLY A 141 10.39 0.35 22.52
C GLY A 141 9.99 1.49 23.49
N THR A 142 10.83 1.81 24.47
CA THR A 142 10.54 2.94 25.38
C THR A 142 10.54 4.30 24.67
N SER A 143 11.33 4.51 23.61
CA SER A 143 11.23 5.73 22.80
C SER A 143 9.92 5.79 22.01
N HIS A 144 9.48 4.65 21.47
CA HIS A 144 8.18 4.51 20.80
C HIS A 144 7.01 4.80 21.75
N GLU A 145 6.99 4.19 22.93
CA GLU A 145 5.91 4.44 23.91
C GLU A 145 5.91 5.87 24.45
N PHE A 146 7.07 6.52 24.58
CA PHE A 146 7.09 7.92 24.96
C PHE A 146 6.47 8.81 23.87
N ALA A 147 6.66 8.48 22.58
CA ALA A 147 5.96 9.16 21.50
C ALA A 147 4.43 8.98 21.60
N HIS A 148 3.93 7.82 22.02
CA HIS A 148 2.52 7.62 22.35
C HIS A 148 2.06 8.49 23.52
N GLY A 149 2.88 8.63 24.57
CA GLY A 149 2.61 9.56 25.65
C GLY A 149 2.40 11.00 25.16
N LEU A 150 3.24 11.44 24.24
CA LEU A 150 3.15 12.75 23.59
C LEU A 150 1.90 12.88 22.69
N GLN A 151 1.58 11.87 21.90
CA GLN A 151 0.36 11.83 21.08
C GLN A 151 -0.92 11.85 21.93
N GLY A 152 -0.90 11.15 23.07
CA GLY A 152 -2.01 11.12 24.00
C GLY A 152 -2.32 12.49 24.59
N VAL A 153 -1.29 13.21 25.04
CA VAL A 153 -1.50 14.59 25.51
C VAL A 153 -1.92 15.52 24.36
N ALA A 154 -1.51 15.25 23.13
CA ALA A 154 -1.97 15.97 21.93
C ALA A 154 -3.41 15.65 21.51
N GLY A 155 -4.10 14.73 22.20
CA GLY A 155 -5.49 14.38 21.93
C GLY A 155 -5.67 13.38 20.78
N TRP A 156 -4.68 12.51 20.56
CA TRP A 156 -4.79 11.32 19.69
C TRP A 156 -5.33 11.60 18.28
N MET A 157 -5.07 12.79 17.72
CA MET A 157 -5.60 13.21 16.42
C MET A 157 -7.12 12.99 16.31
N GLY A 158 -7.83 13.32 17.38
CA GLY A 158 -9.28 13.22 17.45
C GLY A 158 -9.82 11.83 17.80
N ASN A 159 -8.98 10.85 18.17
CA ASN A 159 -9.35 9.53 18.73
C ASN A 159 -10.63 8.92 18.11
N ASN A 160 -10.53 8.47 16.85
CA ASN A 160 -11.65 7.97 16.08
C ASN A 160 -11.27 6.75 15.22
N SER A 161 -12.28 6.11 14.61
CA SER A 161 -12.15 4.91 13.78
C SER A 161 -11.44 5.11 12.42
N HIS A 162 -10.85 6.28 12.15
CA HIS A 162 -10.10 6.56 10.92
C HIS A 162 -8.63 6.93 11.16
N SER A 163 -8.27 7.29 12.40
CA SER A 163 -6.96 7.90 12.69
C SER A 163 -6.02 7.05 13.55
N GLY A 164 -6.52 6.07 14.31
CA GLY A 164 -5.68 5.42 15.31
C GLY A 164 -4.52 4.57 14.77
N TRP A 165 -4.61 4.02 13.55
CA TRP A 165 -3.46 3.35 12.90
C TRP A 165 -2.25 4.28 12.75
N PHE A 166 -2.48 5.58 12.60
CA PHE A 166 -1.43 6.56 12.35
C PHE A 166 -0.60 6.87 13.61
N ALA A 167 -1.18 6.67 14.80
CA ALA A 167 -0.45 6.81 16.06
C ALA A 167 0.76 5.87 16.10
N GLU A 168 0.54 4.61 15.73
CA GLU A 168 1.57 3.56 15.71
C GLU A 168 2.65 3.82 14.66
N SER A 169 2.24 4.22 13.46
CA SER A 169 3.16 4.55 12.37
C SER A 169 4.04 5.74 12.75
N HIS A 170 3.44 6.79 13.32
CA HIS A 170 4.18 7.96 13.76
C HIS A 170 5.09 7.65 14.96
N ALA A 171 4.66 6.85 15.93
CA ALA A 171 5.51 6.47 17.06
C ALA A 171 6.74 5.64 16.62
N ASN A 172 6.57 4.71 15.67
CA ASN A 172 7.68 4.00 15.03
C ASN A 172 8.61 4.99 14.30
N TRP A 173 8.04 5.96 13.60
CA TRP A 173 8.82 6.99 12.90
C TRP A 173 9.64 7.84 13.86
N MET A 174 9.06 8.28 14.98
CA MET A 174 9.74 9.03 16.04
C MET A 174 10.86 8.21 16.67
N ALA A 175 10.62 6.92 16.97
CA ALA A 175 11.64 5.99 17.45
C ALA A 175 12.76 5.80 16.42
N HIS A 176 12.43 5.72 15.13
CA HIS A 176 13.39 5.67 14.02
C HIS A 176 14.20 6.98 13.87
N GLN A 177 13.62 8.15 14.16
CA GLN A 177 14.37 9.40 14.16
C GLN A 177 15.45 9.41 15.26
N TYR A 178 15.12 8.90 16.45
CA TYR A 178 16.07 8.80 17.57
C TYR A 178 17.08 7.66 17.37
N ASN A 179 16.65 6.55 16.75
CA ASN A 179 17.46 5.38 16.43
C ASN A 179 17.68 5.26 14.91
N PRO A 180 18.47 6.16 14.28
CA PRO A 180 18.47 6.33 12.83
C PRO A 180 19.04 5.16 12.03
N ASN A 181 19.68 4.19 12.69
CA ASN A 181 20.31 3.01 12.10
C ASN A 181 19.42 1.76 12.13
N ASP A 182 18.19 1.85 12.63
CA ASP A 182 17.25 0.74 12.71
C ASP A 182 15.98 1.06 11.92
N ALA A 183 15.75 0.34 10.82
CA ALA A 183 14.56 0.52 9.97
C ALA A 183 13.33 -0.24 10.49
N HIS A 184 13.47 -0.98 11.59
CA HIS A 184 12.42 -1.77 12.22
C HIS A 184 11.64 -2.61 11.17
N CYS A 185 10.34 -2.79 11.36
CA CYS A 185 9.48 -3.57 10.47
C CYS A 185 9.12 -2.88 9.13
N ALA A 186 9.72 -1.73 8.80
CA ALA A 186 9.28 -0.90 7.67
C ALA A 186 9.27 -1.62 6.31
N GLU A 187 10.00 -2.73 6.16
CA GLU A 187 9.95 -3.59 4.97
C GLU A 187 8.51 -4.00 4.58
N TYR A 188 7.57 -4.04 5.52
CA TYR A 188 6.19 -4.50 5.27
C TYR A 188 5.45 -3.63 4.24
N LEU A 189 5.58 -2.29 4.30
CA LEU A 189 4.92 -1.41 3.35
C LEU A 189 5.43 -1.64 1.92
N ILE A 190 6.74 -1.85 1.72
CA ILE A 190 7.24 -2.10 0.36
C ILE A 190 6.88 -3.50 -0.14
N ASN A 191 6.61 -4.46 0.75
CA ASN A 191 6.15 -5.79 0.38
C ASN A 191 4.70 -5.78 -0.12
N PHE A 192 3.85 -4.91 0.43
CA PHE A 192 2.42 -4.84 0.08
C PHE A 192 1.98 -3.44 -0.36
N PRO A 193 2.71 -2.78 -1.28
CA PRO A 193 2.57 -1.33 -1.52
C PRO A 193 1.24 -0.96 -2.17
N TYR A 194 0.53 -1.93 -2.75
CA TYR A 194 -0.77 -1.76 -3.40
C TYR A 194 -1.95 -1.71 -2.44
N LEU A 195 -1.76 -2.11 -1.17
CA LEU A 195 -2.79 -1.88 -0.17
C LEU A 195 -2.95 -0.38 0.08
N TYR A 196 -4.11 0.04 0.57
CA TYR A 196 -4.33 1.45 0.86
C TYR A 196 -3.32 1.92 1.91
N TYR A 197 -2.75 3.12 1.73
CA TYR A 197 -1.78 3.63 2.70
C TYR A 197 -2.43 3.88 4.08
N GLY A 198 -1.90 3.28 5.14
CA GLY A 198 -2.59 3.25 6.44
C GLY A 198 -3.42 2.00 6.67
N SER A 199 -3.19 0.97 5.87
CA SER A 199 -3.70 -0.36 6.11
C SER A 199 -3.32 -0.84 7.51
N THR A 200 -4.26 -1.48 8.18
CA THR A 200 -3.99 -2.09 9.48
C THR A 200 -3.01 -3.25 9.41
N ARG A 201 -2.68 -3.67 8.19
CA ARG A 201 -1.83 -4.82 7.90
C ARG A 201 -0.35 -4.49 7.81
N ASP A 202 -0.06 -3.22 7.53
CA ASP A 202 1.26 -2.62 7.59
C ASP A 202 1.32 -1.47 8.60
N ARG A 203 0.29 -1.35 9.47
CA ARG A 203 0.32 -0.47 10.65
C ARG A 203 1.59 -0.76 11.46
N TYR A 204 2.08 0.23 12.19
CA TYR A 204 3.45 0.28 12.74
C TYR A 204 4.54 0.55 11.68
N CYS A 205 4.48 -0.09 10.51
CA CYS A 205 5.60 -0.19 9.59
C CYS A 205 5.53 0.76 8.39
N ASN A 206 4.38 1.39 8.13
CA ASN A 206 4.17 2.23 6.96
C ASN A 206 4.70 3.68 7.09
N TRP A 207 5.53 3.99 8.08
CA TRP A 207 6.03 5.34 8.34
C TRP A 207 6.90 5.97 7.24
N GLN A 208 7.27 5.24 6.20
CA GLN A 208 8.16 5.70 5.14
C GLN A 208 7.65 6.97 4.45
N PHE A 209 6.33 7.16 4.34
CA PHE A 209 5.75 8.39 3.80
C PHE A 209 6.07 9.61 4.68
N LEU A 210 6.18 9.44 6.00
CA LEU A 210 6.60 10.50 6.91
C LEU A 210 8.08 10.87 6.69
N GLU A 211 8.93 9.88 6.40
CA GLU A 211 10.33 10.14 6.02
C GLU A 211 10.41 10.86 4.66
N HIS A 212 9.53 10.51 3.72
CA HIS A 212 9.38 11.25 2.47
C HIS A 212 8.98 12.71 2.71
N LEU A 213 7.94 12.96 3.50
CA LEU A 213 7.48 14.30 3.83
C LEU A 213 8.56 15.11 4.56
N LYS A 214 9.27 14.51 5.51
CA LYS A 214 10.40 15.16 6.19
C LYS A 214 11.43 15.68 5.18
N GLU A 215 11.80 14.89 4.18
CA GLU A 215 12.75 15.34 3.15
C GLU A 215 12.15 16.45 2.26
N GLU A 216 10.87 16.35 1.87
CA GLU A 216 10.15 17.41 1.13
C GLU A 216 10.08 18.73 1.91
N PHE A 217 10.00 18.67 3.23
CA PHE A 217 10.02 19.84 4.12
C PHE A 217 11.43 20.37 4.44
N GLY A 218 12.45 19.89 3.73
CA GLY A 218 13.84 20.36 3.84
C GLY A 218 14.75 19.49 4.71
N GLY A 219 14.30 18.31 5.11
CA GLY A 219 15.09 17.30 5.81
C GLY A 219 15.52 17.68 7.23
N GLY A 220 16.34 16.82 7.83
CA GLY A 220 16.86 17.01 9.19
C GLY A 220 15.76 17.23 10.23
N TYR A 221 16.06 18.02 11.25
CA TYR A 221 15.11 18.36 12.31
C TYR A 221 14.02 19.31 11.86
N LYS A 222 14.31 20.21 10.93
CA LYS A 222 13.32 21.13 10.36
C LYS A 222 12.18 20.35 9.69
N GLY A 223 12.51 19.43 8.79
CA GLY A 223 11.51 18.62 8.12
C GLY A 223 10.75 17.71 9.08
N ALA A 224 11.42 17.19 10.10
CA ALA A 224 10.77 16.37 11.11
C ALA A 224 9.78 17.18 11.98
N HIS A 225 10.14 18.42 12.33
CA HIS A 225 9.25 19.35 13.01
C HIS A 225 7.98 19.62 12.19
N GLU A 226 8.11 19.86 10.88
CA GLU A 226 6.95 20.06 10.00
C GLU A 226 6.04 18.81 9.96
N VAL A 227 6.59 17.60 9.98
CA VAL A 227 5.80 16.37 10.11
C VAL A 227 5.02 16.35 11.42
N ASN A 228 5.66 16.71 12.54
CA ASN A 228 5.04 16.70 13.87
C ASN A 228 3.89 17.71 14.03
N ARG A 229 3.84 18.78 13.23
CA ARG A 229 2.79 19.81 13.30
C ARG A 229 1.38 19.22 13.19
N ILE A 230 1.20 18.12 12.45
CA ILE A 230 -0.12 17.47 12.31
C ILE A 230 -0.71 17.01 13.64
N TRP A 231 0.12 16.70 14.64
CA TRP A 231 -0.37 16.34 15.98
C TRP A 231 -0.73 17.55 16.82
N MET A 232 -0.08 18.69 16.58
CA MET A 232 -0.14 19.86 17.44
C MET A 232 -1.18 20.88 16.98
N GLU A 233 -1.42 20.92 15.66
CA GLU A 233 -2.22 21.91 14.95
C GLU A 233 -3.49 21.34 14.29
N SER A 234 -3.71 20.03 14.35
CA SER A 234 -4.98 19.42 13.93
C SER A 234 -6.07 19.49 15.01
N ILE A 235 -7.28 19.07 14.66
CA ILE A 235 -8.41 19.02 15.59
C ILE A 235 -8.08 18.05 16.72
N ARG A 236 -8.26 18.52 17.96
CA ARG A 236 -7.95 17.75 19.17
C ARG A 236 -9.12 16.90 19.63
N ASP A 237 -8.85 15.97 20.55
CA ASP A 237 -9.92 15.28 21.27
C ASP A 237 -10.81 16.30 22.03
N GLY A 238 -12.12 16.07 21.99
CA GLY A 238 -13.15 16.96 22.55
C GLY A 238 -13.59 18.13 21.64
N GLU A 239 -12.86 18.46 20.57
CA GLU A 239 -13.23 19.51 19.62
C GLU A 239 -14.29 19.04 18.60
N ASP A 240 -15.02 19.99 18.00
CA ASP A 240 -16.01 19.68 16.98
C ASP A 240 -15.32 19.31 15.65
N GLY A 241 -15.85 18.31 14.95
CA GLY A 241 -15.26 17.78 13.71
C GLY A 241 -14.21 16.68 13.91
N ARG A 242 -13.90 16.30 15.16
CA ARG A 242 -12.86 15.29 15.45
C ARG A 242 -13.20 13.89 14.90
N MET A 243 -14.49 13.53 14.84
CA MET A 243 -14.91 12.19 14.40
C MET A 243 -14.74 12.01 12.89
N GLU A 244 -14.75 13.11 12.15
CA GLU A 244 -14.57 13.16 10.71
C GLU A 244 -13.10 13.37 10.30
N GLN A 245 -12.22 13.68 11.26
CA GLN A 245 -10.80 13.89 11.00
C GLN A 245 -10.08 12.58 10.67
N THR A 246 -9.37 12.58 9.56
CA THR A 246 -8.39 11.56 9.18
C THR A 246 -6.97 12.14 9.25
N PRO A 247 -5.91 11.31 9.27
CA PRO A 247 -4.54 11.80 9.16
C PRO A 247 -4.32 12.67 7.92
N PHE A 248 -5.04 12.39 6.85
CA PHE A 248 -4.92 13.07 5.57
C PHE A 248 -5.64 14.42 5.55
N SER A 249 -6.84 14.50 6.13
CA SER A 249 -7.52 15.79 6.29
C SER A 249 -6.76 16.69 7.27
N ALA A 250 -6.11 16.12 8.30
CA ALA A 250 -5.20 16.85 9.18
C ALA A 250 -3.99 17.40 8.40
N MET A 251 -3.32 16.58 7.56
CA MET A 251 -2.24 17.06 6.68
C MET A 251 -2.71 18.18 5.74
N MET A 252 -3.89 18.02 5.11
CA MET A 252 -4.46 19.03 4.23
C MET A 252 -4.71 20.35 4.95
N MET A 253 -5.24 20.30 6.16
CA MET A 253 -5.48 21.47 6.99
C MET A 253 -4.15 22.16 7.40
N VAL A 254 -3.23 21.41 8.00
CA VAL A 254 -2.00 21.95 8.60
C VAL A 254 -1.02 22.48 7.57
N TYR A 255 -0.97 21.86 6.39
CA TYR A 255 -0.08 22.27 5.30
C TYR A 255 -0.76 23.14 4.25
N GLY A 256 -2.06 23.42 4.38
CA GLY A 256 -2.83 24.16 3.38
C GLY A 256 -2.88 23.46 2.02
N TRP A 257 -2.83 22.13 2.02
CA TRP A 257 -2.84 21.32 0.81
C TRP A 257 -4.25 21.08 0.29
N THR A 258 -4.38 21.04 -1.03
CA THR A 258 -5.54 20.45 -1.69
C THR A 258 -5.39 18.92 -1.75
N LEU A 259 -6.47 18.21 -2.08
CA LEU A 259 -6.38 16.77 -2.36
C LEU A 259 -5.39 16.49 -3.50
N ASP A 260 -5.31 17.37 -4.50
CA ASP A 260 -4.34 17.26 -5.58
C ASP A 260 -2.89 17.37 -5.07
N SER A 261 -2.61 18.32 -4.17
CA SER A 261 -1.28 18.42 -3.53
C SER A 261 -0.93 17.15 -2.75
N LEU A 262 -1.89 16.56 -2.04
CA LEU A 262 -1.69 15.30 -1.34
C LEU A 262 -1.46 14.12 -2.31
N ASN A 263 -2.24 14.04 -3.38
CA ASN A 263 -2.09 13.04 -4.44
C ASN A 263 -0.71 13.14 -5.12
N GLN A 264 -0.22 14.35 -5.38
CA GLN A 264 1.14 14.59 -5.88
C GLN A 264 2.21 14.05 -4.91
N GLN A 265 2.03 14.24 -3.59
CA GLN A 265 2.98 13.72 -2.62
C GLN A 265 3.04 12.18 -2.60
N PHE A 266 1.89 11.51 -2.69
CA PHE A 266 1.86 10.04 -2.83
C PHE A 266 2.46 9.55 -4.14
N GLY A 267 2.24 10.26 -5.25
CA GLY A 267 2.89 9.96 -6.54
C GLY A 267 4.41 10.06 -6.48
N LYS A 268 4.92 11.17 -5.91
CA LYS A 268 6.36 11.34 -5.68
C LYS A 268 6.94 10.25 -4.78
N PHE A 269 6.23 9.91 -3.71
CA PHE A 269 6.64 8.86 -2.79
C PHE A 269 6.77 7.49 -3.49
N ALA A 270 5.80 7.12 -4.32
CA ALA A 270 5.87 5.89 -5.12
C ALA A 270 7.07 5.89 -6.08
N MET A 271 7.30 7.00 -6.81
CA MET A 271 8.45 7.15 -7.71
C MET A 271 9.79 7.08 -6.96
N LYS A 272 9.88 7.71 -5.78
CA LYS A 272 11.05 7.68 -4.89
C LYS A 272 11.37 6.26 -4.43
N ASN A 273 10.34 5.50 -4.04
CA ASN A 273 10.48 4.12 -3.58
C ASN A 273 10.93 3.14 -4.67
N ALA A 274 10.73 3.47 -5.96
CA ALA A 274 11.23 2.66 -7.08
C ALA A 274 12.76 2.48 -7.06
N THR A 275 13.50 3.44 -6.50
CA THR A 275 14.98 3.38 -6.40
C THR A 275 15.52 3.60 -4.98
N LEU A 276 14.61 3.71 -4.01
CA LEU A 276 14.89 4.06 -2.62
C LEU A 276 15.71 5.36 -2.52
N GLU A 277 15.29 6.41 -3.22
CA GLU A 277 15.98 7.71 -3.27
C GLU A 277 15.82 8.53 -1.97
N TYR A 278 16.34 7.99 -0.87
CA TYR A 278 16.46 8.68 0.42
C TYR A 278 17.87 9.23 0.63
N ALA A 279 18.06 10.07 1.65
CA ALA A 279 19.38 10.53 2.08
C ALA A 279 20.40 9.36 2.16
N PRO A 280 21.68 9.54 1.78
CA PRO A 280 22.61 8.44 1.53
C PRO A 280 22.71 7.38 2.64
N ALA A 281 22.74 7.80 3.91
CA ALA A 281 22.77 6.90 5.05
C ALA A 281 21.48 6.06 5.18
N LYS A 282 20.32 6.69 4.95
CA LYS A 282 19.01 6.01 4.97
C LYS A 282 18.87 5.08 3.77
N LYS A 283 19.25 5.51 2.57
CA LYS A 283 19.28 4.64 1.38
C LYS A 283 20.13 3.40 1.59
N ALA A 284 21.32 3.54 2.20
CA ALA A 284 22.17 2.40 2.53
C ALA A 284 21.51 1.46 3.55
N LEU A 285 20.92 2.01 4.62
CA LEU A 285 20.18 1.24 5.62
C LEU A 285 19.01 0.48 4.99
N TYR A 286 18.17 1.16 4.22
CA TYR A 286 16.96 0.60 3.62
C TYR A 286 17.29 -0.47 2.58
N LYS A 287 18.31 -0.26 1.73
CA LYS A 287 18.79 -1.33 0.83
C LYS A 287 19.27 -2.56 1.58
N LYS A 288 19.95 -2.37 2.72
CA LYS A 288 20.42 -3.48 3.56
C LYS A 288 19.25 -4.21 4.23
N SER A 289 18.32 -3.47 4.83
CA SER A 289 17.23 -4.03 5.63
C SER A 289 16.11 -4.60 4.76
N TRP A 290 15.72 -3.88 3.72
CA TRP A 290 14.58 -4.25 2.89
C TRP A 290 14.97 -5.13 1.70
N GLY A 291 16.22 -5.06 1.23
CA GLY A 291 16.66 -5.79 0.04
C GLY A 291 16.28 -5.09 -1.27
N ASP A 292 16.34 -5.84 -2.37
CA ASP A 292 16.13 -5.32 -3.73
C ASP A 292 14.74 -5.68 -4.32
N TYR A 293 14.54 -5.29 -5.58
CA TYR A 293 13.34 -5.55 -6.38
C TYR A 293 13.61 -6.51 -7.55
N GLU A 294 14.76 -7.20 -7.58
CA GLU A 294 15.19 -7.99 -8.73
C GLU A 294 14.42 -9.30 -8.84
N PHE A 295 13.86 -9.61 -10.02
CA PHE A 295 13.05 -10.80 -10.27
C PHE A 295 13.61 -12.10 -9.66
N LYS A 296 14.92 -12.31 -9.81
CA LYS A 296 15.62 -13.51 -9.34
C LYS A 296 15.59 -13.66 -7.83
N THR A 297 15.79 -12.59 -7.08
CA THR A 297 15.88 -12.62 -5.61
C THR A 297 14.49 -12.71 -4.99
N ARG A 298 13.48 -12.04 -5.58
CA ARG A 298 12.08 -12.13 -5.11
C ARG A 298 11.55 -13.55 -5.22
N ARG A 299 11.98 -14.33 -6.23
CA ARG A 299 11.57 -15.73 -6.48
C ARG A 299 12.45 -16.79 -5.83
N ASP A 300 13.43 -16.39 -5.02
CA ASP A 300 14.28 -17.31 -4.27
C ASP A 300 13.65 -17.62 -2.89
N ALA A 301 13.26 -18.88 -2.68
CA ALA A 301 12.67 -19.37 -1.43
C ALA A 301 13.73 -19.94 -0.45
N SER A 302 15.03 -19.79 -0.73
CA SER A 302 16.09 -20.48 0.02
C SER A 302 16.33 -19.99 1.45
N TRP A 303 15.86 -18.78 1.83
CA TRP A 303 16.08 -18.21 3.17
C TRP A 303 14.91 -17.37 3.69
N GLY A 304 14.40 -17.72 4.88
CA GLY A 304 13.50 -16.88 5.67
C GLY A 304 12.22 -16.41 4.96
N ASP A 305 11.77 -15.21 5.31
CA ASP A 305 10.55 -14.58 4.78
C ASP A 305 10.75 -13.91 3.41
N ASN A 306 11.78 -14.30 2.64
CA ASN A 306 12.08 -13.73 1.33
C ASN A 306 10.92 -13.86 0.32
N TYR A 307 10.07 -14.88 0.48
CA TYR A 307 8.85 -15.02 -0.32
C TYR A 307 7.92 -13.80 -0.18
N ARG A 308 7.97 -13.05 0.94
CA ARG A 308 7.20 -11.81 1.13
C ARG A 308 7.63 -10.68 0.18
N ARG A 309 8.76 -10.83 -0.52
CA ARG A 309 9.25 -9.88 -1.52
C ARG A 309 8.61 -10.08 -2.89
N HIS A 310 7.97 -11.22 -3.14
CA HIS A 310 7.22 -11.47 -4.37
C HIS A 310 6.24 -10.34 -4.72
N PRO A 311 5.36 -9.89 -3.81
CA PRO A 311 4.38 -8.83 -4.07
C PRO A 311 4.93 -7.41 -4.29
N ARG A 312 6.25 -7.18 -4.25
CA ARG A 312 6.84 -5.82 -4.40
C ARG A 312 6.71 -5.23 -5.80
N VAL A 313 6.79 -6.09 -6.81
CA VAL A 313 6.84 -5.71 -8.23
C VAL A 313 5.64 -6.31 -8.92
N THR A 314 4.78 -5.44 -9.42
CA THR A 314 3.54 -5.82 -10.09
C THR A 314 3.85 -6.40 -11.45
N MET A 315 3.43 -7.65 -11.66
CA MET A 315 3.46 -8.31 -12.96
C MET A 315 2.09 -8.15 -13.64
N LEU A 316 2.09 -7.63 -14.86
CA LEU A 316 0.86 -7.40 -15.61
C LEU A 316 0.41 -8.67 -16.34
N ASN A 317 -0.88 -8.74 -16.68
CA ASN A 317 -1.41 -9.72 -17.63
C ASN A 317 -1.41 -9.10 -19.03
N LYS A 318 -1.07 -9.87 -20.05
CA LYS A 318 -1.25 -9.47 -21.45
C LYS A 318 -2.74 -9.56 -21.81
N ILE A 319 -3.27 -8.52 -22.44
CA ILE A 319 -4.62 -8.48 -22.99
C ILE A 319 -4.56 -9.18 -24.34
N PRO A 320 -5.36 -10.24 -24.59
CA PRO A 320 -5.42 -10.87 -25.90
C PRO A 320 -5.85 -9.86 -26.96
N CYS A 321 -5.21 -9.92 -28.12
CA CYS A 321 -5.70 -9.19 -29.28
C CYS A 321 -7.14 -9.66 -29.56
N PRO A 322 -8.13 -8.75 -29.70
CA PRO A 322 -9.44 -9.18 -30.16
C PRO A 322 -9.28 -9.85 -31.52
N ASP A 323 -9.91 -11.01 -31.72
CA ASP A 323 -9.91 -11.77 -32.98
C ASP A 323 -10.46 -10.89 -34.12
N GLN A 324 -9.62 -10.04 -34.70
CA GLN A 324 -9.91 -9.42 -35.98
C GLN A 324 -9.48 -10.44 -37.04
N ALA A 325 -10.44 -10.95 -37.80
CA ALA A 325 -10.11 -11.73 -38.99
C ALA A 325 -9.12 -10.90 -39.82
N PRO A 326 -7.91 -11.40 -40.10
CA PRO A 326 -6.93 -10.64 -40.86
C PRO A 326 -7.59 -10.23 -42.18
N ARG A 327 -7.54 -8.94 -42.52
CA ARG A 327 -7.82 -8.56 -43.90
C ARG A 327 -6.76 -9.22 -44.77
N GLU A 328 -7.19 -9.92 -45.81
CA GLU A 328 -6.30 -10.62 -46.72
C GLU A 328 -5.20 -9.65 -47.22
N GLY A 329 -3.95 -9.91 -46.84
CA GLY A 329 -2.79 -9.06 -47.18
C GLY A 329 -2.42 -7.95 -46.20
N VAL A 330 -3.01 -7.88 -44.99
CA VAL A 330 -2.61 -6.95 -43.92
C VAL A 330 -2.48 -7.70 -42.59
N GLU A 331 -1.26 -7.85 -42.09
CA GLU A 331 -1.02 -8.13 -40.66
C GLU A 331 -1.39 -6.87 -39.87
N GLU A 332 -2.66 -6.72 -39.46
CA GLU A 332 -2.97 -5.82 -38.34
C GLU A 332 -2.59 -6.57 -37.06
N GLU A 333 -1.29 -6.61 -36.75
CA GLU A 333 -0.82 -6.89 -35.38
C GLU A 333 -1.33 -5.75 -34.49
N CYS A 334 -2.28 -6.03 -33.62
CA CYS A 334 -2.60 -5.06 -32.58
C CYS A 334 -1.40 -4.95 -31.62
N PRO A 335 -1.12 -3.76 -31.07
CA PRO A 335 -0.01 -3.59 -30.14
C PRO A 335 -0.25 -4.43 -28.88
N ASP A 336 0.84 -4.92 -28.30
CA ASP A 336 0.80 -5.63 -27.03
C ASP A 336 0.32 -4.68 -25.92
N GLN A 337 -0.87 -4.99 -25.40
CA GLN A 337 -1.49 -4.29 -24.30
C GLN A 337 -1.48 -5.15 -23.05
N TYR A 338 -1.36 -4.49 -21.91
CA TYR A 338 -1.21 -5.14 -20.61
C TYR A 338 -2.20 -4.55 -19.61
N ILE A 339 -2.64 -5.36 -18.65
CA ILE A 339 -3.61 -4.99 -17.61
C ILE A 339 -3.10 -5.41 -16.24
N SER A 340 -3.28 -4.55 -15.23
CA SER A 340 -3.05 -4.91 -13.83
C SER A 340 -4.02 -6.01 -13.41
N PRO A 341 -3.55 -7.15 -12.85
CA PRO A 341 -4.49 -8.12 -12.29
C PRO A 341 -5.28 -7.51 -11.12
N SER A 342 -6.53 -7.95 -10.94
CA SER A 342 -7.45 -7.32 -9.97
C SER A 342 -6.90 -7.29 -8.54
N TYR A 343 -6.27 -8.37 -8.07
CA TYR A 343 -5.70 -8.44 -6.72
C TYR A 343 -4.38 -7.66 -6.53
N TRP A 344 -3.74 -7.24 -7.62
CA TRP A 344 -2.56 -6.38 -7.60
C TRP A 344 -2.90 -4.89 -7.73
N ALA A 345 -4.08 -4.57 -8.26
CA ALA A 345 -4.48 -3.20 -8.52
C ALA A 345 -4.44 -2.36 -7.22
N PRO A 346 -3.83 -1.17 -7.25
CA PRO A 346 -3.62 -0.37 -6.06
C PRO A 346 -4.95 0.09 -5.49
N GLN A 347 -5.09 0.05 -4.17
CA GLN A 347 -6.13 0.72 -3.41
C GLN A 347 -5.72 2.17 -3.12
N ARG A 348 -6.63 3.00 -2.58
CA ARG A 348 -6.41 4.44 -2.36
C ARG A 348 -5.05 4.74 -1.68
N TRP A 349 -4.18 5.43 -2.41
CA TRP A 349 -2.79 5.79 -2.09
C TRP A 349 -1.80 4.64 -1.89
N GLY A 350 -2.23 3.42 -2.15
CA GLY A 350 -1.32 2.35 -2.53
C GLY A 350 -0.77 2.58 -3.94
N TYR A 351 0.33 1.90 -4.25
CA TYR A 351 0.99 1.99 -5.54
C TYR A 351 1.47 0.63 -6.06
N ASN A 352 1.60 0.56 -7.37
CA ASN A 352 2.29 -0.51 -8.08
C ASN A 352 3.63 0.00 -8.58
N LEU A 353 4.65 -0.86 -8.50
CA LEU A 353 5.88 -0.71 -9.25
C LEU A 353 5.88 -1.77 -10.35
N VAL A 354 5.81 -1.33 -11.61
CA VAL A 354 5.93 -2.21 -12.77
C VAL A 354 7.34 -2.05 -13.33
N ARG A 355 8.05 -3.17 -13.42
CA ARG A 355 9.36 -3.25 -14.05
C ARG A 355 9.19 -3.24 -15.57
N ILE A 356 9.87 -2.33 -16.27
CA ILE A 356 9.87 -2.27 -17.75
C ILE A 356 11.28 -2.60 -18.25
N TYR A 357 11.35 -3.45 -19.27
CA TYR A 357 12.58 -3.80 -19.98
C TYR A 357 12.58 -3.13 -21.35
N PRO A 358 13.39 -2.07 -21.55
CA PRO A 358 13.56 -1.47 -22.86
C PRO A 358 14.18 -2.46 -23.85
N GLU A 359 13.77 -2.42 -25.12
CA GLU A 359 14.40 -3.26 -26.16
C GLU A 359 15.82 -2.75 -26.52
N LYS A 360 16.00 -1.43 -26.45
CA LYS A 360 17.27 -0.71 -26.63
C LYS A 360 17.22 0.63 -25.92
N ALA A 361 18.38 1.22 -25.65
CA ALA A 361 18.45 2.59 -25.16
C ALA A 361 17.76 3.59 -26.10
N GLY A 362 17.28 4.68 -25.51
CA GLY A 362 16.50 5.72 -26.17
C GLY A 362 15.12 5.92 -25.51
N LYS A 363 14.24 6.61 -26.23
CA LYS A 363 12.90 6.93 -25.73
C LYS A 363 12.07 5.68 -25.51
N VAL A 364 11.55 5.53 -24.29
CA VAL A 364 10.47 4.59 -23.97
C VAL A 364 9.21 5.40 -23.77
N MET A 365 8.11 4.97 -24.38
CA MET A 365 6.78 5.57 -24.18
C MET A 365 5.86 4.56 -23.49
N VAL A 366 5.14 5.01 -22.48
CA VAL A 366 4.07 4.25 -21.84
C VAL A 366 2.75 4.98 -22.06
N LYS A 367 1.83 4.34 -22.77
CA LYS A 367 0.44 4.81 -22.88
C LYS A 367 -0.32 4.22 -21.70
N PHE A 368 -0.90 5.07 -20.86
CA PHE A 368 -1.60 4.66 -19.64
C PHE A 368 -3.11 4.84 -19.79
N ARG A 369 -3.89 3.85 -19.33
CA ARG A 369 -5.36 3.87 -19.33
C ARG A 369 -5.89 3.32 -18.02
N GLY A 370 -6.49 4.17 -17.18
CA GLY A 370 -7.19 3.72 -15.98
C GLY A 370 -8.52 3.05 -16.33
N ILE A 371 -8.88 1.99 -15.61
CA ILE A 371 -10.20 1.38 -15.74
C ILE A 371 -11.14 2.13 -14.81
N VAL A 372 -11.81 3.14 -15.38
CA VAL A 372 -12.67 4.06 -14.63
C VAL A 372 -13.95 3.34 -14.20
N GLN A 373 -14.26 3.43 -12.90
CA GLN A 373 -15.50 2.94 -12.34
C GLN A 373 -16.33 4.12 -11.82
N ASP A 374 -17.50 4.34 -12.42
CA ASP A 374 -18.34 5.49 -12.07
C ASP A 374 -19.19 5.26 -10.81
N LYS A 375 -19.51 4.00 -10.51
CA LYS A 375 -20.41 3.60 -9.42
C LYS A 375 -19.95 2.32 -8.74
N PRO A 376 -20.22 2.12 -7.43
CA PRO A 376 -20.01 0.83 -6.80
C PRO A 376 -20.80 -0.28 -7.50
N THR A 377 -20.28 -1.50 -7.45
CA THR A 377 -21.00 -2.73 -7.83
C THR A 377 -22.14 -3.07 -6.85
N VAL A 378 -22.04 -2.58 -5.61
CA VAL A 378 -22.98 -2.81 -4.52
C VAL A 378 -23.23 -1.52 -3.74
N ILE A 379 -24.48 -1.20 -3.45
CA ILE A 379 -24.82 0.06 -2.76
C ILE A 379 -24.41 0.01 -1.27
N GLY A 380 -24.43 -1.19 -0.68
CA GLY A 380 -24.06 -1.48 0.70
C GLY A 380 -24.09 -2.99 0.95
N TYR A 381 -23.66 -3.42 2.13
CA TYR A 381 -23.53 -4.83 2.48
C TYR A 381 -24.61 -5.29 3.46
N LYS A 382 -25.02 -6.56 3.35
CA LYS A 382 -25.82 -7.18 4.41
C LYS A 382 -24.94 -7.32 5.65
N CYS A 383 -25.35 -6.74 6.77
CA CYS A 383 -24.62 -6.86 8.01
C CYS A 383 -24.66 -8.29 8.53
N PHE A 384 -23.49 -8.80 8.86
CA PHE A 384 -23.34 -10.02 9.63
C PHE A 384 -22.56 -9.77 10.93
N GLY A 385 -21.90 -8.61 11.08
CA GLY A 385 -21.40 -8.08 12.36
C GLY A 385 -21.54 -6.56 12.47
N ASP A 386 -21.54 -6.06 13.70
CA ASP A 386 -21.61 -4.64 14.07
C ASP A 386 -20.38 -4.22 14.88
N ASN A 387 -19.85 -3.04 14.56
CA ASN A 387 -18.93 -2.32 15.44
C ASN A 387 -19.52 -0.94 15.75
N THR A 388 -19.35 -0.44 16.97
CA THR A 388 -20.05 0.78 17.41
C THR A 388 -19.10 1.75 18.10
N ASP A 389 -19.05 2.98 17.58
CA ASP A 389 -18.41 4.10 18.28
C ASP A 389 -19.45 5.01 18.94
N TYR A 390 -19.10 5.57 20.10
CA TYR A 390 -19.96 6.44 20.88
C TYR A 390 -19.32 7.81 21.08
N TYR A 391 -20.04 8.89 20.77
CA TYR A 391 -19.55 10.26 21.01
C TYR A 391 -20.67 11.29 21.19
N LYS A 392 -20.59 12.14 22.25
CA LYS A 392 -21.56 13.22 22.57
C LYS A 392 -23.04 12.78 22.43
N GLY A 393 -23.36 11.53 22.82
CA GLY A 393 -24.71 10.97 22.73
C GLY A 393 -25.15 10.51 21.33
N LYS A 394 -24.23 10.49 20.35
CA LYS A 394 -24.41 9.85 19.03
C LYS A 394 -23.72 8.49 19.00
N THR A 395 -24.33 7.58 18.25
CA THR A 395 -23.85 6.22 18.03
C THR A 395 -23.55 6.06 16.54
N TYR A 396 -22.31 5.69 16.20
CA TYR A 396 -21.88 5.38 14.85
C TYR A 396 -21.80 3.87 14.72
N ASN A 397 -22.60 3.29 13.82
CA ASN A 397 -22.62 1.85 13.60
C ASN A 397 -21.90 1.54 12.29
N TRP A 398 -20.98 0.58 12.34
CA TRP A 398 -20.19 0.13 11.20
C TRP A 398 -20.57 -1.31 10.89
N CYS A 399 -21.27 -1.50 9.78
CA CYS A 399 -21.68 -2.80 9.28
C CYS A 399 -20.49 -3.52 8.65
N ASN A 400 -20.03 -4.63 9.24
CA ASN A 400 -18.86 -5.37 8.76
C ASN A 400 -17.60 -4.47 8.58
N TYR A 401 -17.37 -3.55 9.52
CA TYR A 401 -16.30 -2.53 9.44
C TYR A 401 -16.31 -1.68 8.15
N ALA A 402 -17.46 -1.59 7.46
CA ALA A 402 -17.64 -0.82 6.24
C ALA A 402 -18.69 0.29 6.45
N PRO A 403 -18.65 1.38 5.66
CA PRO A 403 -19.68 2.41 5.72
C PRO A 403 -21.03 1.87 5.22
N ASP A 404 -22.13 2.38 5.78
CA ASP A 404 -23.51 1.99 5.41
C ASP A 404 -23.81 2.15 3.91
N LYS A 405 -23.21 3.17 3.32
CA LYS A 405 -23.26 3.45 1.89
C LYS A 405 -21.83 3.64 1.40
N LEU A 406 -21.45 2.88 0.38
CA LEU A 406 -20.16 3.09 -0.28
C LEU A 406 -20.17 4.44 -1.03
N PRO A 407 -19.13 5.28 -0.87
CA PRO A 407 -18.95 6.45 -1.73
C PRO A 407 -18.75 6.03 -3.18
N ASP A 408 -18.95 6.94 -4.14
CA ASP A 408 -18.57 6.68 -5.52
C ASP A 408 -17.04 6.44 -5.61
N PRO A 409 -16.54 5.61 -6.54
CA PRO A 409 -15.13 5.21 -6.56
C PRO A 409 -14.16 6.37 -6.80
N ALA A 410 -14.62 7.44 -7.48
CA ALA A 410 -13.85 8.62 -7.82
C ALA A 410 -12.50 8.27 -8.47
N SER A 411 -12.51 7.38 -9.47
CA SER A 411 -11.31 6.81 -10.07
C SER A 411 -10.32 7.87 -10.57
N GLY A 412 -9.07 7.77 -10.11
CA GLY A 412 -7.97 8.64 -10.51
C GLY A 412 -6.61 8.00 -10.21
N TRP A 413 -5.60 8.36 -11.00
CA TRP A 413 -4.25 7.83 -10.89
C TRP A 413 -3.21 8.93 -11.00
N THR A 414 -2.08 8.69 -10.34
CA THR A 414 -0.85 9.48 -10.47
C THR A 414 0.27 8.55 -10.89
N VAL A 415 0.92 8.87 -12.01
CA VAL A 415 1.79 7.93 -12.71
C VAL A 415 3.06 8.62 -13.19
N GLY A 416 4.20 7.95 -13.07
CA GLY A 416 5.47 8.43 -13.59
C GLY A 416 6.47 7.31 -13.85
N LEU A 417 7.47 7.60 -14.68
CA LEU A 417 8.57 6.71 -15.02
C LEU A 417 9.84 7.08 -14.25
N VAL A 418 10.61 6.08 -13.85
CA VAL A 418 11.88 6.23 -13.12
C VAL A 418 12.95 5.37 -13.78
N ALA A 419 13.92 5.99 -14.44
CA ALA A 419 15.13 5.31 -14.91
C ALA A 419 16.21 5.38 -13.83
N GLU A 420 16.76 4.24 -13.41
CA GLU A 420 17.84 4.17 -12.44
C GLU A 420 19.17 3.93 -13.16
N GLY A 421 20.09 4.90 -13.02
CA GLY A 421 21.45 4.78 -13.57
C GLY A 421 22.25 3.65 -12.91
N ALA A 422 23.36 3.27 -13.53
CA ALA A 422 24.31 2.28 -12.99
C ALA A 422 24.77 2.61 -11.55
N ASP A 423 24.88 3.89 -11.20
CA ASP A 423 25.26 4.40 -9.88
C ASP A 423 24.10 4.38 -8.86
N GLY A 424 22.88 4.04 -9.30
CA GLY A 424 21.68 4.07 -8.49
C GLY A 424 21.01 5.45 -8.41
N THR A 425 21.44 6.42 -9.21
CA THR A 425 20.82 7.75 -9.29
C THR A 425 19.57 7.69 -10.18
N PRO A 426 18.40 8.13 -9.71
CA PRO A 426 17.19 8.12 -10.51
C PRO A 426 17.13 9.30 -11.48
N ARG A 427 16.41 9.10 -12.58
CA ARG A 427 15.92 10.14 -13.49
C ARG A 427 14.43 9.94 -13.67
N TYR A 428 13.68 11.01 -13.55
CA TYR A 428 12.23 10.99 -13.51
C TYR A 428 11.64 11.53 -14.82
N SER A 429 10.57 10.93 -15.30
CA SER A 429 9.69 11.60 -16.28
C SER A 429 8.90 12.73 -15.62
N GLU A 430 8.13 13.47 -16.41
CA GLU A 430 6.98 14.18 -15.86
C GLU A 430 6.05 13.18 -15.14
N MET A 431 5.54 13.58 -13.97
CA MET A 431 4.48 12.85 -13.27
C MET A 431 3.14 13.37 -13.77
N LYS A 432 2.26 12.47 -14.22
CA LYS A 432 0.95 12.82 -14.78
C LYS A 432 -0.19 12.31 -13.90
N HIS A 433 -1.30 13.04 -13.95
CA HIS A 433 -2.50 12.77 -13.18
C HIS A 433 -3.72 12.63 -14.09
N GLY A 434 -4.64 11.73 -13.75
CA GLY A 434 -5.91 11.56 -14.45
C GLY A 434 -6.18 10.12 -14.83
N THR A 435 -7.06 9.92 -15.82
CA THR A 435 -7.57 8.60 -16.20
C THR A 435 -6.90 8.04 -17.45
N GLY A 436 -6.23 8.85 -18.28
CA GLY A 436 -5.46 8.34 -19.41
C GLY A 436 -4.61 9.41 -20.08
N PHE A 437 -3.37 9.04 -20.41
CA PHE A 437 -2.35 9.93 -20.95
C PHE A 437 -1.14 9.11 -21.39
N ASN A 438 -0.21 9.73 -22.12
CA ASN A 438 1.04 9.09 -22.53
C ASN A 438 2.23 9.68 -21.74
N LEU A 439 3.14 8.83 -21.28
CA LEU A 439 4.37 9.18 -20.54
C LEU A 439 5.59 8.78 -21.35
N GLU A 440 6.69 9.53 -21.26
CA GLU A 440 7.93 9.18 -21.93
C GLU A 440 9.16 9.49 -21.08
N ILE A 441 10.23 8.72 -21.29
CA ILE A 441 11.54 8.95 -20.67
C ILE A 441 12.67 8.44 -21.58
N GLU A 442 13.81 9.12 -21.55
CA GLU A 442 15.03 8.67 -22.23
C GLU A 442 15.82 7.69 -21.36
N THR A 443 16.01 6.48 -21.88
CA THR A 443 16.82 5.42 -21.26
C THR A 443 18.22 5.37 -21.86
N LYS A 444 19.20 4.93 -21.07
CA LYS A 444 20.60 4.74 -21.48
C LYS A 444 20.97 3.27 -21.38
N ASP A 445 21.94 2.84 -22.19
CA ASP A 445 22.46 1.47 -22.13
C ASP A 445 23.06 1.12 -20.75
N SER A 446 23.50 2.13 -20.00
CA SER A 446 24.05 1.98 -18.65
C SER A 446 23.00 2.05 -17.55
N ASP A 447 21.73 2.32 -17.86
CA ASP A 447 20.69 2.22 -16.84
C ASP A 447 20.52 0.75 -16.45
N LYS A 448 20.52 0.47 -15.15
CA LYS A 448 20.26 -0.88 -14.66
C LYS A 448 18.76 -1.16 -14.59
N ALA A 449 17.92 -0.13 -14.69
CA ALA A 449 16.52 -0.25 -14.39
C ALA A 449 15.62 0.84 -14.98
N LEU A 450 14.43 0.44 -15.43
CA LEU A 450 13.30 1.33 -15.69
C LEU A 450 12.08 0.83 -14.90
N TRP A 451 11.39 1.76 -14.26
CA TRP A 451 10.20 1.52 -13.45
C TRP A 451 9.06 2.42 -13.90
N LEU A 452 7.85 1.88 -13.90
CA LEU A 452 6.60 2.63 -13.93
C LEU A 452 5.99 2.58 -12.52
N ALA A 453 5.86 3.74 -11.88
CA ALA A 453 5.14 3.88 -10.63
C ALA A 453 3.70 4.29 -10.93
N VAL A 454 2.71 3.49 -10.48
CA VAL A 454 1.28 3.76 -10.66
C VAL A 454 0.64 3.86 -9.29
N THR A 455 0.21 5.05 -8.88
CA THR A 455 -0.44 5.28 -7.59
C THR A 455 -1.93 5.49 -7.79
N ALA A 456 -2.77 4.81 -7.01
CA ALA A 456 -4.19 5.12 -6.98
C ALA A 456 -4.41 6.42 -6.22
N THR A 457 -4.90 7.44 -6.92
CA THR A 457 -5.12 8.78 -6.35
C THR A 457 -6.52 9.24 -6.70
N PRO A 458 -7.53 8.80 -5.94
CA PRO A 458 -8.93 9.14 -6.23
C PRO A 458 -9.13 10.66 -6.29
N THR A 459 -10.06 11.09 -7.14
CA THR A 459 -10.36 12.50 -7.37
C THR A 459 -11.18 13.12 -6.23
N GLU A 460 -11.67 12.29 -5.32
CA GLU A 460 -12.38 12.69 -4.10
C GLU A 460 -11.76 11.97 -2.90
N MET A 461 -11.91 12.57 -1.71
CA MET A 461 -11.37 12.02 -0.48
C MET A 461 -12.10 10.72 -0.12
N GLN A 462 -11.40 9.59 -0.21
CA GLN A 462 -11.91 8.29 0.21
C GLN A 462 -11.46 8.02 1.64
N THR A 463 -12.42 8.02 2.56
CA THR A 463 -12.19 7.70 3.98
C THR A 463 -12.41 6.20 4.18
N ILE A 464 -11.43 5.54 4.80
CA ILE A 464 -11.43 4.10 5.08
C ILE A 464 -11.48 3.93 6.61
N LEU A 465 -12.34 3.04 7.10
CA LEU A 465 -12.40 2.69 8.52
C LEU A 465 -11.20 1.84 8.92
N TRP A 466 -10.82 1.95 10.19
CA TRP A 466 -9.87 1.06 10.82
C TRP A 466 -10.39 -0.38 10.67
N ASP A 467 -9.57 -1.25 10.07
CA ASP A 467 -9.87 -2.68 9.83
C ASP A 467 -11.05 -2.93 8.88
N GLN A 468 -11.37 -1.96 8.02
CA GLN A 468 -12.38 -2.13 6.97
C GLN A 468 -12.07 -3.34 6.08
N PHE A 469 -13.08 -4.19 5.85
CA PHE A 469 -12.87 -5.40 5.06
C PHE A 469 -12.52 -5.11 3.60
N TYR A 470 -11.52 -5.85 3.10
CA TYR A 470 -10.95 -5.72 1.76
C TYR A 470 -11.97 -5.59 0.63
N TYR A 471 -13.01 -6.43 0.62
CA TYR A 471 -14.02 -6.44 -0.45
C TYR A 471 -14.79 -5.12 -0.54
N SER A 472 -14.84 -4.33 0.54
CA SER A 472 -15.52 -3.03 0.58
C SER A 472 -14.62 -1.85 0.19
N ILE A 473 -13.33 -2.10 -0.07
CA ILE A 473 -12.35 -1.07 -0.43
C ILE A 473 -12.10 -1.12 -1.94
N TYR A 474 -12.20 0.02 -2.62
CA TYR A 474 -11.93 0.11 -4.05
C TYR A 474 -10.47 -0.18 -4.37
N ARG A 475 -10.29 -0.97 -5.43
CA ARG A 475 -9.03 -1.12 -6.16
C ARG A 475 -9.16 -0.35 -7.48
N TYR A 476 -8.05 0.17 -7.98
CA TYR A 476 -8.01 1.05 -9.14
C TYR A 476 -7.18 0.41 -10.26
N PRO A 477 -7.75 -0.59 -10.98
CA PRO A 477 -7.02 -1.30 -12.02
C PRO A 477 -6.78 -0.42 -13.24
N TYR A 478 -5.77 -0.77 -14.02
CA TYR A 478 -5.32 0.01 -15.18
C TYR A 478 -4.76 -0.89 -16.26
N MET A 479 -4.62 -0.32 -17.46
CA MET A 479 -3.98 -0.92 -18.62
C MET A 479 -2.82 -0.04 -19.09
N ILE A 480 -1.83 -0.66 -19.72
CA ILE A 480 -0.74 0.04 -20.40
C ILE A 480 -0.42 -0.58 -21.76
N GLU A 481 0.17 0.23 -22.61
CA GLU A 481 0.89 -0.16 -23.82
C GLU A 481 2.29 0.45 -23.71
N VAL A 482 3.32 -0.30 -24.10
CA VAL A 482 4.72 0.15 -24.01
C VAL A 482 5.33 0.15 -25.40
N GLU A 483 5.86 1.29 -25.82
CA GLU A 483 6.68 1.41 -27.03
C GLU A 483 8.17 1.38 -26.63
N ASN A 484 8.99 0.65 -27.41
CA ASN A 484 10.40 0.36 -27.11
C ASN A 484 10.60 -0.40 -25.78
N GLY A 485 9.78 -1.40 -25.51
CA GLY A 485 9.96 -2.25 -24.33
C GLY A 485 8.73 -3.08 -24.00
N ALA A 486 8.85 -3.89 -22.97
CA ALA A 486 7.76 -4.67 -22.41
C ALA A 486 7.84 -4.71 -20.87
N PRO A 487 6.71 -4.86 -20.16
CA PRO A 487 6.73 -5.12 -18.74
C PRO A 487 7.39 -6.47 -18.43
N GLU A 488 7.90 -6.61 -17.21
CA GLU A 488 8.52 -7.83 -16.68
C GLU A 488 7.65 -9.06 -16.92
N GLY A 489 8.26 -10.12 -17.45
CA GLY A 489 7.56 -11.34 -17.84
C GLY A 489 7.34 -11.49 -19.35
N TYR A 490 7.43 -10.41 -20.14
CA TYR A 490 7.10 -10.44 -21.56
C TYR A 490 8.27 -10.16 -22.50
N ASN A 491 9.44 -9.81 -21.99
CA ASN A 491 10.64 -9.76 -22.82
C ASN A 491 11.04 -11.19 -23.26
N LYS A 492 11.66 -11.28 -24.44
CA LYS A 492 12.03 -12.54 -25.07
C LYS A 492 12.78 -13.47 -24.10
N ASP A 493 12.33 -14.73 -24.06
CA ASP A 493 12.93 -15.81 -23.29
C ASP A 493 13.01 -15.57 -21.76
N PHE A 494 12.25 -14.60 -21.20
CA PHE A 494 12.33 -14.20 -19.79
C PHE A 494 12.15 -15.36 -18.80
N TRP A 495 11.19 -16.24 -19.05
CA TRP A 495 10.89 -17.38 -18.18
C TRP A 495 11.84 -18.56 -18.39
N LYS A 496 12.61 -18.55 -19.48
CA LYS A 496 13.51 -19.67 -19.79
C LYS A 496 14.73 -19.63 -18.87
N PRO A 497 15.20 -20.80 -18.40
CA PRO A 497 16.44 -20.88 -17.64
C PRO A 497 17.62 -20.30 -18.43
N ALA A 498 18.46 -19.51 -17.78
CA ALA A 498 19.64 -18.90 -18.40
C ALA A 498 20.62 -19.92 -19.02
N ASN A 499 20.62 -21.17 -18.54
CA ASN A 499 21.33 -22.29 -19.14
C ASN A 499 20.34 -23.41 -19.47
N ALA A 500 20.06 -23.60 -20.76
CA ALA A 500 19.19 -24.66 -21.25
C ALA A 500 19.86 -26.05 -21.32
N SER A 501 21.16 -26.15 -20.99
CA SER A 501 21.83 -27.44 -20.90
C SER A 501 21.14 -28.33 -19.87
N GLY A 502 20.72 -29.51 -20.32
CA GLY A 502 19.95 -30.44 -19.50
C GLY A 502 18.45 -30.18 -19.46
N TYR A 503 17.90 -29.30 -20.30
CA TYR A 503 16.45 -29.15 -20.54
C TYR A 503 16.03 -29.78 -21.87
N LYS A 504 14.77 -30.23 -21.94
CA LYS A 504 14.11 -30.73 -23.15
C LYS A 504 12.69 -30.21 -23.21
N GLN A 505 12.14 -30.02 -24.41
CA GLN A 505 10.73 -29.71 -24.56
C GLN A 505 9.88 -30.94 -24.26
N HIS A 506 8.79 -30.75 -23.50
CA HIS A 506 7.82 -31.81 -23.25
C HIS A 506 7.01 -32.09 -24.51
N SER A 507 6.82 -33.37 -24.85
CA SER A 507 6.09 -33.77 -26.06
C SER A 507 4.62 -33.37 -26.06
N ASN A 508 4.03 -33.16 -24.88
CA ASN A 508 2.66 -32.68 -24.71
C ASN A 508 2.68 -31.25 -24.18
N GLY A 509 2.52 -30.28 -25.09
CA GLY A 509 2.45 -28.83 -24.81
C GLY A 509 3.70 -28.00 -25.15
N GLY A 510 4.90 -28.60 -25.17
CA GLY A 510 6.13 -27.96 -25.66
C GLY A 510 6.95 -27.17 -24.63
N GLY A 511 6.51 -27.07 -23.37
CA GLY A 511 7.26 -26.38 -22.30
C GLY A 511 8.57 -27.06 -21.92
N LEU A 512 9.45 -26.34 -21.21
CA LEU A 512 10.80 -26.80 -20.89
C LEU A 512 10.82 -27.66 -19.61
N VAL A 513 11.43 -28.84 -19.71
CA VAL A 513 11.58 -29.78 -18.60
C VAL A 513 13.05 -30.11 -18.38
N SER A 514 13.53 -29.89 -17.15
CA SER A 514 14.87 -30.25 -16.72
C SER A 514 15.04 -31.76 -16.60
N SER A 515 16.24 -32.25 -16.91
CA SER A 515 16.69 -33.63 -16.66
C SER A 515 16.63 -34.05 -15.18
N LYS A 516 16.48 -33.08 -14.27
CA LYS A 516 16.29 -33.32 -12.82
C LYS A 516 14.82 -33.58 -12.44
N ALA A 517 13.87 -33.31 -13.34
CA ALA A 517 12.45 -33.54 -13.12
C ALA A 517 12.01 -34.89 -13.70
N LYS A 518 10.93 -35.45 -13.14
CA LYS A 518 10.22 -36.61 -13.69
C LYS A 518 8.84 -36.16 -14.11
N VAL A 519 8.56 -36.17 -15.41
CA VAL A 519 7.28 -35.73 -15.98
C VAL A 519 6.74 -36.83 -16.89
N ASP A 520 5.54 -37.31 -16.61
CA ASP A 520 4.88 -38.34 -17.43
C ASP A 520 4.42 -37.75 -18.77
N ALA A 521 4.43 -38.58 -19.81
CA ALA A 521 4.03 -38.16 -21.16
C ALA A 521 2.58 -37.65 -21.26
N SER A 522 1.70 -38.08 -20.35
CA SER A 522 0.30 -37.65 -20.26
C SER A 522 0.12 -36.23 -19.70
N VAL A 523 1.12 -35.70 -18.99
CA VAL A 523 1.07 -34.35 -18.41
C VAL A 523 1.12 -33.31 -19.53
N TYR A 524 0.30 -32.26 -19.44
CA TYR A 524 0.42 -31.12 -20.33
C TYR A 524 1.38 -30.08 -19.72
N VAL A 525 2.41 -29.68 -20.46
CA VAL A 525 3.33 -28.61 -20.08
C VAL A 525 3.30 -27.55 -21.18
N GLY A 526 2.63 -26.44 -20.92
CA GLY A 526 2.42 -25.33 -21.86
C GLY A 526 3.73 -24.71 -22.35
N PRO A 527 3.72 -24.03 -23.52
CA PRO A 527 4.92 -23.63 -24.23
C PRO A 527 5.85 -22.69 -23.45
N ASP A 528 5.29 -21.87 -22.57
CA ASP A 528 6.03 -20.91 -21.73
C ASP A 528 6.25 -21.40 -20.29
N ALA A 529 5.72 -22.58 -19.93
CA ALA A 529 5.89 -23.17 -18.62
C ALA A 529 7.27 -23.84 -18.48
N VAL A 530 7.81 -23.82 -17.26
CA VAL A 530 9.14 -24.35 -16.96
C VAL A 530 9.12 -25.27 -15.75
N VAL A 531 9.60 -26.50 -15.95
CA VAL A 531 9.76 -27.51 -14.90
C VAL A 531 11.25 -27.73 -14.62
N ASN A 532 11.75 -27.15 -13.54
CA ASN A 532 13.14 -27.26 -13.09
C ASN A 532 13.38 -28.53 -12.24
N GLY A 533 12.34 -29.07 -11.60
CA GLY A 533 12.42 -30.25 -10.73
C GLY A 533 11.05 -30.82 -10.34
N GLY A 534 11.03 -31.88 -9.52
CA GLY A 534 9.80 -32.50 -9.01
C GLY A 534 9.36 -33.77 -9.75
N THR A 535 8.23 -34.33 -9.33
CA THR A 535 7.55 -35.48 -9.96
C THR A 535 6.13 -35.07 -10.36
N ILE A 536 5.85 -35.09 -11.66
CA ILE A 536 4.58 -34.65 -12.24
C ILE A 536 3.98 -35.80 -13.06
N SER A 537 2.76 -36.21 -12.72
CA SER A 537 2.11 -37.42 -13.26
C SER A 537 0.61 -37.27 -13.49
N GLY A 538 -0.02 -38.29 -14.08
CA GLY A 538 -1.46 -38.30 -14.34
C GLY A 538 -1.84 -37.36 -15.50
N ASN A 539 -2.96 -36.66 -15.35
CA ASN A 539 -3.48 -35.66 -16.29
C ASN A 539 -3.19 -34.22 -15.85
N ALA A 540 -2.19 -34.02 -14.99
CA ALA A 540 -1.83 -32.70 -14.50
C ALA A 540 -1.50 -31.74 -15.66
N ARG A 541 -1.82 -30.45 -15.46
CA ARG A 541 -1.62 -29.39 -16.45
C ARG A 541 -0.78 -28.27 -15.85
N ILE A 542 0.36 -27.99 -16.46
CA ILE A 542 1.23 -26.86 -16.14
C ILE A 542 1.08 -25.87 -17.30
N GLU A 543 0.43 -24.75 -17.08
CA GLU A 543 -0.01 -23.81 -18.13
C GLU A 543 0.63 -22.43 -17.98
N ASP A 544 0.46 -21.60 -19.01
CA ASP A 544 0.93 -20.22 -19.06
C ASP A 544 2.43 -20.09 -18.71
N PHE A 545 2.77 -19.25 -17.73
CA PHE A 545 4.13 -18.98 -17.25
C PHE A 545 4.43 -19.69 -15.92
N ALA A 546 3.72 -20.77 -15.61
CA ALA A 546 3.91 -21.50 -14.36
C ALA A 546 5.33 -22.09 -14.27
N VAL A 547 5.93 -21.99 -13.07
CA VAL A 547 7.28 -22.51 -12.79
C VAL A 547 7.25 -23.54 -11.68
N ILE A 548 7.78 -24.74 -11.95
CA ILE A 548 7.87 -25.85 -11.00
C ILE A 548 9.33 -26.10 -10.64
N ASN A 549 9.75 -25.68 -9.46
CA ASN A 549 11.09 -25.91 -8.92
C ASN A 549 11.23 -27.28 -8.21
N GLY A 550 10.12 -27.84 -7.73
CA GLY A 550 10.10 -29.11 -7.00
C GLY A 550 8.69 -29.56 -6.61
N GLY A 551 8.59 -30.60 -5.78
CA GLY A 551 7.31 -31.13 -5.28
C GLY A 551 6.72 -32.29 -6.10
N THR A 552 5.48 -32.64 -5.79
CA THR A 552 4.70 -33.70 -6.46
C THR A 552 3.39 -33.11 -6.98
N ILE A 553 3.14 -33.24 -8.28
CA ILE A 553 1.91 -32.76 -8.91
C ILE A 553 1.26 -33.93 -9.64
N SER A 554 0.01 -34.27 -9.31
CA SER A 554 -0.64 -35.48 -9.84
C SER A 554 -2.15 -35.33 -10.01
N GLY A 555 -2.82 -36.38 -10.50
CA GLY A 555 -4.26 -36.35 -10.75
C GLY A 555 -4.61 -35.50 -11.97
N ASN A 556 -5.62 -34.65 -11.86
CA ASN A 556 -6.02 -33.64 -12.83
C ASN A 556 -5.63 -32.22 -12.38
N ALA A 557 -4.68 -32.09 -11.45
CA ALA A 557 -4.28 -30.81 -10.87
C ALA A 557 -3.81 -29.82 -11.95
N THR A 558 -4.16 -28.55 -11.78
CA THR A 558 -3.77 -27.47 -12.70
C THR A 558 -2.93 -26.42 -12.00
N VAL A 559 -1.77 -26.11 -12.56
CA VAL A 559 -0.91 -25.00 -12.16
C VAL A 559 -0.80 -24.03 -13.33
N ARG A 560 -1.30 -22.80 -13.19
CA ARG A 560 -1.44 -21.84 -14.31
C ARG A 560 -1.15 -20.39 -13.91
N GLY A 561 -1.20 -19.47 -14.86
CA GLY A 561 -0.80 -18.07 -14.67
C GLY A 561 0.72 -17.92 -14.52
N ARG A 562 1.17 -17.26 -13.46
CA ARG A 562 2.58 -17.09 -13.06
C ARG A 562 2.90 -17.84 -11.75
N ALA A 563 2.07 -18.84 -11.42
CA ALA A 563 2.19 -19.63 -10.21
C ALA A 563 3.59 -20.27 -10.05
N LEU A 564 4.02 -20.40 -8.80
CA LEU A 564 5.32 -20.99 -8.43
C LEU A 564 5.11 -22.18 -7.49
N VAL A 565 5.73 -23.31 -7.79
CA VAL A 565 5.82 -24.44 -6.87
C VAL A 565 7.27 -24.69 -6.51
N THR A 566 7.64 -24.53 -5.24
CA THR A 566 9.00 -24.85 -4.78
C THR A 566 9.12 -26.24 -4.18
N ALA A 567 8.10 -26.66 -3.42
CA ALA A 567 7.97 -28.01 -2.86
C ALA A 567 6.50 -28.31 -2.54
N GLY A 568 6.22 -29.43 -1.87
CA GLY A 568 4.85 -29.82 -1.47
C GLY A 568 4.14 -30.71 -2.49
N THR A 569 2.83 -30.85 -2.32
CA THR A 569 1.97 -31.72 -3.14
C THR A 569 0.77 -30.95 -3.67
N ILE A 570 0.48 -31.12 -4.97
CA ILE A 570 -0.79 -30.70 -5.59
C ILE A 570 -1.41 -31.93 -6.27
N SER A 571 -2.61 -32.33 -5.88
CA SER A 571 -3.24 -33.56 -6.41
C SER A 571 -4.72 -33.40 -6.71
N ASP A 572 -5.33 -34.48 -7.22
CA ASP A 572 -6.75 -34.55 -7.56
C ASP A 572 -7.15 -33.49 -8.59
N ASP A 573 -8.16 -32.67 -8.34
CA ASP A 573 -8.63 -31.59 -9.23
C ASP A 573 -8.24 -30.19 -8.70
N ALA A 574 -7.21 -30.11 -7.85
CA ALA A 574 -6.78 -28.86 -7.23
C ALA A 574 -6.20 -27.88 -8.24
N VAL A 575 -6.36 -26.58 -7.97
CA VAL A 575 -5.88 -25.49 -8.83
C VAL A 575 -4.99 -24.53 -8.05
N LEU A 576 -3.79 -24.29 -8.57
CA LEU A 576 -2.92 -23.18 -8.19
C LEU A 576 -2.82 -22.21 -9.38
N GLU A 577 -3.23 -20.95 -9.20
CA GLU A 577 -3.41 -20.02 -10.31
C GLU A 577 -2.95 -18.58 -10.01
N GLU A 578 -3.06 -17.72 -11.03
CA GLU A 578 -2.67 -16.31 -10.96
C GLU A 578 -1.20 -16.15 -10.56
N ASP A 579 -0.91 -15.48 -9.44
CA ASP A 579 0.46 -15.26 -8.94
C ASP A 579 0.74 -16.06 -7.67
N ALA A 580 -0.07 -17.07 -7.37
CA ALA A 580 0.00 -17.82 -6.12
C ALA A 580 1.14 -18.83 -6.07
N TRP A 581 1.70 -19.00 -4.88
CA TRP A 581 2.88 -19.82 -4.62
C TRP A 581 2.59 -20.94 -3.65
N LEU A 582 3.04 -22.15 -3.99
CA LEU A 582 3.20 -23.24 -3.06
C LEU A 582 4.67 -23.38 -2.67
N VAL A 583 4.99 -22.92 -1.45
CA VAL A 583 6.34 -23.06 -0.89
C VAL A 583 6.53 -24.47 -0.31
N SER A 584 5.57 -24.88 0.53
CA SER A 584 5.47 -26.22 1.10
C SER A 584 4.04 -26.49 1.56
N GLY A 585 3.67 -27.77 1.72
CA GLY A 585 2.34 -28.19 2.15
C GLY A 585 1.59 -29.02 1.10
N THR A 586 0.27 -28.99 1.15
CA THR A 586 -0.61 -29.81 0.31
C THR A 586 -1.81 -29.02 -0.18
N ILE A 587 -2.10 -29.10 -1.47
CA ILE A 587 -3.33 -28.59 -2.09
C ILE A 587 -3.99 -29.78 -2.82
N SER A 588 -5.17 -30.22 -2.40
CA SER A 588 -5.78 -31.45 -2.94
C SER A 588 -7.30 -31.39 -3.00
N GLY A 589 -7.97 -32.44 -3.50
CA GLY A 589 -9.40 -32.42 -3.77
C GLY A 589 -9.77 -31.46 -4.90
N HIS A 590 -10.69 -30.54 -4.66
CA HIS A 590 -11.10 -29.44 -5.55
C HIS A 590 -10.64 -28.06 -5.04
N ALA A 591 -9.63 -28.03 -4.17
CA ALA A 591 -9.15 -26.80 -3.55
C ALA A 591 -8.61 -25.81 -4.59
N LYS A 592 -8.77 -24.51 -4.32
CA LYS A 592 -8.27 -23.44 -5.19
C LYS A 592 -7.42 -22.44 -4.43
N VAL A 593 -6.24 -22.15 -4.96
CA VAL A 593 -5.35 -21.13 -4.42
C VAL A 593 -4.95 -20.18 -5.56
N GLY A 594 -5.29 -18.89 -5.41
CA GLY A 594 -5.05 -17.86 -6.42
C GLY A 594 -4.64 -16.53 -5.79
N ALA A 595 -4.89 -15.41 -6.49
CA ALA A 595 -4.39 -14.08 -6.12
C ALA A 595 -2.86 -14.07 -6.00
N ILE A 596 -2.35 -13.53 -4.89
CA ILE A 596 -0.92 -13.40 -4.59
C ILE A 596 -0.57 -14.31 -3.39
N SER A 597 -1.39 -15.35 -3.17
CA SER A 597 -1.31 -16.20 -1.99
C SER A 597 0.03 -16.91 -1.89
N ILE A 598 0.59 -16.99 -0.69
CA ILE A 598 1.81 -17.76 -0.42
C ILE A 598 1.49 -18.84 0.60
N ILE A 599 1.56 -20.10 0.19
CA ILE A 599 1.23 -21.27 1.01
C ILE A 599 2.51 -21.88 1.57
N VAL A 600 2.62 -21.93 2.91
CA VAL A 600 3.79 -22.46 3.63
C VAL A 600 3.32 -23.44 4.69
N ASN A 601 3.81 -24.68 4.68
CA ASN A 601 3.47 -25.71 5.67
C ASN A 601 1.96 -25.86 5.91
N THR A 602 1.15 -25.62 4.88
CA THR A 602 -0.31 -25.50 4.99
C THR A 602 -0.99 -26.58 4.16
N THR A 603 -2.11 -27.08 4.65
CA THR A 603 -2.96 -28.05 3.96
C THR A 603 -4.26 -27.39 3.54
N VAL A 604 -4.60 -27.43 2.25
CA VAL A 604 -5.86 -26.93 1.68
C VAL A 604 -6.51 -28.08 0.89
N THR A 605 -7.65 -28.59 1.36
CA THR A 605 -8.34 -29.75 0.76
C THR A 605 -9.80 -29.48 0.41
N ASP A 606 -10.48 -30.50 -0.11
CA ASP A 606 -11.89 -30.48 -0.46
C ASP A 606 -12.24 -29.33 -1.40
N TYR A 607 -13.12 -28.41 -1.03
CA TYR A 607 -13.49 -27.23 -1.83
C TYR A 607 -12.97 -25.92 -1.22
N ALA A 608 -11.99 -26.01 -0.31
CA ALA A 608 -11.45 -24.83 0.35
C ALA A 608 -10.73 -23.89 -0.64
N GLN A 609 -10.75 -22.59 -0.34
CA GLN A 609 -10.20 -21.56 -1.22
C GLN A 609 -9.30 -20.57 -0.48
N VAL A 610 -8.19 -20.17 -1.11
CA VAL A 610 -7.29 -19.13 -0.61
C VAL A 610 -6.99 -18.14 -1.72
N TYR A 611 -7.41 -16.89 -1.53
CA TYR A 611 -7.15 -15.76 -2.43
C TYR A 611 -6.65 -14.56 -1.60
N GLY A 612 -5.50 -14.76 -0.96
CA GLY A 612 -4.82 -13.75 -0.16
C GLY A 612 -3.98 -12.80 -1.00
N VAL A 613 -3.84 -11.57 -0.50
CA VAL A 613 -2.97 -10.54 -1.09
C VAL A 613 -1.85 -10.10 -0.15
N MET A 614 -1.70 -10.73 1.00
CA MET A 614 -0.57 -10.47 1.89
C MET A 614 -0.40 -11.63 2.87
N TRP A 615 0.75 -11.63 3.54
CA TRP A 615 1.22 -12.66 4.47
C TRP A 615 1.20 -14.08 3.89
N ALA A 616 2.11 -14.92 4.36
CA ALA A 616 2.00 -16.33 4.02
C ALA A 616 0.94 -16.98 4.91
N VAL A 617 0.09 -17.81 4.28
CA VAL A 617 -0.75 -18.75 5.01
C VAL A 617 0.16 -19.87 5.49
N ASN A 618 0.68 -19.69 6.71
CA ASN A 618 1.71 -20.54 7.30
C ASN A 618 1.16 -21.44 8.39
N GLY A 619 1.39 -22.75 8.26
CA GLY A 619 1.05 -23.75 9.28
C GLY A 619 -0.45 -23.92 9.50
N LYS A 620 -1.28 -23.71 8.47
CA LYS A 620 -2.75 -23.77 8.58
C LYS A 620 -3.33 -25.06 7.99
N LYS A 621 -4.56 -25.36 8.38
CA LYS A 621 -5.37 -26.44 7.81
C LYS A 621 -6.73 -25.90 7.39
N LEU A 622 -7.04 -26.06 6.11
CA LEU A 622 -8.30 -25.65 5.51
C LEU A 622 -8.89 -26.86 4.77
N SER A 623 -10.18 -27.08 4.97
CA SER A 623 -10.93 -28.19 4.38
C SER A 623 -12.39 -27.78 4.16
N GLY A 624 -13.23 -28.71 3.70
CA GLY A 624 -14.64 -28.44 3.42
C GLY A 624 -14.84 -27.31 2.41
N THR A 625 -15.52 -26.24 2.82
CA THR A 625 -15.80 -25.06 1.96
C THR A 625 -15.22 -23.77 2.53
N ALA A 626 -14.22 -23.87 3.42
CA ALA A 626 -13.57 -22.72 4.03
C ALA A 626 -12.91 -21.80 2.99
N GLN A 627 -12.98 -20.49 3.22
CA GLN A 627 -12.36 -19.52 2.33
C GLN A 627 -11.61 -18.46 3.12
N LEU A 628 -10.36 -18.20 2.73
CA LEU A 628 -9.57 -17.06 3.18
C LEU A 628 -9.34 -16.12 1.99
N ARG A 629 -9.63 -14.83 2.15
CA ARG A 629 -9.56 -13.85 1.05
C ARG A 629 -9.00 -12.48 1.45
N GLY A 630 -8.43 -11.78 0.49
CA GLY A 630 -8.01 -10.39 0.63
C GLY A 630 -6.81 -10.22 1.56
N ASP A 631 -6.85 -9.19 2.38
CA ASP A 631 -5.77 -8.73 3.24
C ASP A 631 -5.71 -9.55 4.56
N LEU A 632 -5.31 -10.82 4.48
CA LEU A 632 -5.42 -11.78 5.58
C LEU A 632 -4.29 -11.72 6.62
N GLU A 633 -4.64 -11.57 7.90
CA GLU A 633 -3.76 -11.94 9.02
C GLU A 633 -4.25 -13.25 9.65
N ASN A 634 -3.59 -14.34 9.29
CA ASN A 634 -3.99 -15.70 9.68
C ASN A 634 -3.44 -16.10 11.07
N ASN A 635 -3.99 -15.49 12.13
CA ASN A 635 -3.62 -15.67 13.55
C ASN A 635 -4.38 -16.80 14.27
N PHE A 636 -4.96 -17.74 13.52
CA PHE A 636 -5.67 -18.90 14.07
C PHE A 636 -4.80 -20.16 14.06
N THR A 637 -5.13 -21.12 14.92
CA THR A 637 -4.41 -22.40 15.08
C THR A 637 -5.26 -23.61 14.71
N LYS A 638 -6.58 -23.48 14.76
CA LYS A 638 -7.52 -24.57 14.48
C LYS A 638 -7.69 -24.82 12.98
N GLU A 639 -8.19 -26.01 12.65
CA GLU A 639 -8.62 -26.32 11.29
C GLU A 639 -9.88 -25.52 10.94
N LEU A 640 -9.89 -24.94 9.74
CA LEU A 640 -11.00 -24.17 9.20
C LEU A 640 -11.74 -24.99 8.13
N THR A 641 -12.98 -25.39 8.42
CA THR A 641 -13.78 -26.30 7.57
C THR A 641 -14.87 -25.60 6.76
N LYS A 642 -15.23 -24.36 7.13
CA LYS A 642 -16.29 -23.54 6.52
C LYS A 642 -16.09 -22.06 6.84
N GLY A 643 -16.91 -21.21 6.25
CA GLY A 643 -16.88 -19.75 6.44
C GLY A 643 -16.07 -19.02 5.37
N VAL A 644 -16.27 -17.71 5.26
CA VAL A 644 -15.49 -16.84 4.37
C VAL A 644 -14.92 -15.69 5.21
N PHE A 645 -13.59 -15.63 5.30
CA PHE A 645 -12.89 -14.70 6.18
C PHE A 645 -11.98 -13.74 5.41
N TYR A 646 -11.87 -12.52 5.93
CA TYR A 646 -11.06 -11.41 5.46
C TYR A 646 -10.39 -10.74 6.65
N GLY A 647 -9.32 -9.96 6.42
CA GLY A 647 -8.68 -9.20 7.47
C GLY A 647 -7.99 -10.06 8.53
N MET A 648 -8.03 -9.60 9.79
CA MET A 648 -7.51 -10.36 10.92
C MET A 648 -8.44 -11.52 11.29
N VAL A 649 -7.87 -12.72 11.41
CA VAL A 649 -8.61 -13.95 11.73
C VAL A 649 -7.90 -14.71 12.85
N ASP A 650 -8.55 -14.86 14.00
CA ASP A 650 -8.07 -15.65 15.14
C ASP A 650 -9.00 -16.81 15.50
N ASP A 651 -8.61 -17.64 16.47
CA ASP A 651 -9.38 -18.81 16.91
C ASP A 651 -10.76 -18.49 17.50
N GLY A 652 -10.96 -17.28 18.02
CA GLY A 652 -12.25 -16.80 18.54
C GLY A 652 -13.22 -16.43 17.41
N MET A 653 -12.69 -16.01 16.25
CA MET A 653 -13.48 -15.60 15.10
C MET A 653 -14.03 -16.78 14.29
N LEU A 654 -13.39 -17.95 14.32
CA LEU A 654 -13.71 -19.07 13.42
C LEU A 654 -15.15 -19.61 13.53
N ASN A 655 -15.80 -19.40 14.68
CA ASN A 655 -17.19 -19.80 14.91
C ASN A 655 -18.16 -18.60 15.04
N ASN A 656 -17.66 -17.38 14.83
CA ASN A 656 -18.44 -16.17 15.01
C ASN A 656 -19.01 -15.67 13.66
N ALA A 657 -20.34 -15.58 13.58
CA ALA A 657 -21.04 -15.12 12.38
C ALA A 657 -20.62 -13.70 11.95
N ASN A 658 -20.23 -12.85 12.91
CA ASN A 658 -19.78 -11.47 12.69
C ASN A 658 -18.50 -11.37 11.87
N TYR A 659 -17.72 -12.45 11.82
CA TYR A 659 -16.46 -12.53 11.08
C TYR A 659 -16.53 -13.49 9.89
N GLY A 660 -17.73 -13.94 9.52
CA GLY A 660 -17.94 -14.73 8.30
C GLY A 660 -18.02 -16.25 8.49
N ALA A 661 -18.08 -16.74 9.73
CA ALA A 661 -18.15 -18.18 10.03
C ALA A 661 -19.36 -18.92 9.41
N ASN A 662 -20.44 -18.18 9.12
CA ASN A 662 -21.66 -18.71 8.49
C ASN A 662 -21.76 -18.41 6.99
N LEU A 663 -20.76 -17.75 6.40
CA LEU A 663 -20.77 -17.45 4.96
C LEU A 663 -20.34 -18.68 4.15
N THR A 664 -21.05 -18.90 3.04
CA THR A 664 -20.70 -19.92 2.03
C THR A 664 -20.27 -19.28 0.70
N THR A 665 -20.59 -18.00 0.52
CA THR A 665 -20.30 -17.23 -0.68
C THR A 665 -19.61 -15.93 -0.27
N PRO A 666 -18.51 -15.56 -0.95
CA PRO A 666 -17.87 -14.26 -0.75
C PRO A 666 -18.84 -13.10 -0.96
N PRO A 667 -18.79 -12.07 -0.11
CA PRO A 667 -19.40 -10.79 -0.44
C PRO A 667 -18.90 -10.28 -1.80
N THR A 668 -19.77 -9.65 -2.57
CA THR A 668 -19.40 -9.02 -3.84
C THR A 668 -18.44 -7.87 -3.59
N ASP A 669 -17.29 -7.87 -4.27
CA ASP A 669 -16.34 -6.76 -4.16
C ASP A 669 -16.94 -5.45 -4.66
N ALA A 670 -16.65 -4.33 -3.98
CA ALA A 670 -17.01 -2.97 -4.38
C ALA A 670 -16.41 -2.58 -5.74
N THR A 671 -15.25 -3.17 -6.06
CA THR A 671 -14.58 -2.99 -7.36
C THR A 671 -15.23 -3.87 -8.41
N ALA A 672 -15.52 -3.31 -9.59
CA ALA A 672 -16.05 -4.05 -10.73
C ALA A 672 -15.04 -5.07 -11.28
N SER A 673 -15.56 -6.15 -11.87
CA SER A 673 -14.71 -7.10 -12.61
C SER A 673 -14.04 -6.41 -13.80
N ILE A 674 -12.77 -6.78 -14.03
CA ILE A 674 -11.96 -6.30 -15.14
C ILE A 674 -12.06 -7.19 -16.39
N ASP A 675 -12.86 -8.26 -16.38
CA ASP A 675 -12.95 -9.23 -17.48
C ASP A 675 -13.43 -8.62 -18.81
N LYS A 676 -14.08 -7.46 -18.74
CA LYS A 676 -14.57 -6.69 -19.89
C LYS A 676 -13.79 -5.40 -20.12
N ALA A 677 -12.65 -5.23 -19.47
CA ALA A 677 -11.79 -4.08 -19.70
C ALA A 677 -11.32 -4.08 -21.16
N VAL A 678 -11.51 -2.94 -21.82
CA VAL A 678 -11.11 -2.74 -23.22
C VAL A 678 -10.27 -1.48 -23.32
N TRP A 679 -9.24 -1.55 -24.14
CA TRP A 679 -8.42 -0.39 -24.45
C TRP A 679 -9.25 0.71 -25.09
N TYR A 680 -8.99 1.97 -24.71
CA TYR A 680 -9.68 3.13 -25.26
C TYR A 680 -8.68 4.21 -25.68
N ALA A 681 -9.04 4.97 -26.71
CA ALA A 681 -8.22 6.07 -27.21
C ALA A 681 -8.39 7.31 -26.32
N VAL A 682 -7.31 8.10 -26.20
CA VAL A 682 -7.32 9.42 -25.55
C VAL A 682 -6.77 10.48 -26.52
N ALA A 683 -6.98 11.75 -26.19
CA ALA A 683 -6.54 12.86 -27.05
C ALA A 683 -5.03 12.81 -27.36
N ASP A 684 -4.21 12.42 -26.38
CA ASP A 684 -2.75 12.30 -26.52
C ASP A 684 -2.33 11.35 -27.67
N ASP A 685 -3.13 10.33 -27.99
CA ASP A 685 -2.82 9.36 -29.05
C ASP A 685 -2.78 10.02 -30.44
N SER A 686 -3.56 11.09 -30.63
CA SER A 686 -3.60 11.83 -31.90
C SER A 686 -2.45 12.82 -32.07
N THR A 687 -1.69 13.09 -31.01
CA THR A 687 -0.58 14.06 -31.03
C THR A 687 0.76 13.43 -31.44
N GLY A 688 0.80 12.09 -31.59
CA GLY A 688 2.00 11.28 -31.78
C GLY A 688 2.38 10.91 -33.22
N SER A 689 1.70 11.42 -34.26
CA SER A 689 2.11 11.14 -35.65
C SER A 689 2.47 12.41 -36.41
N GLY A 690 3.71 12.48 -36.90
CA GLY A 690 4.10 13.36 -37.98
C GLY A 690 3.12 13.23 -39.16
N THR A 691 2.97 14.33 -39.89
CA THR A 691 2.24 14.49 -41.16
C THR A 691 1.85 13.18 -41.84
N THR A 692 0.73 12.59 -41.44
CA THR A 692 0.06 11.58 -42.24
C THR A 692 -0.81 12.35 -43.21
N SER A 693 -0.43 12.32 -44.48
CA SER A 693 -1.30 12.67 -45.59
C SER A 693 -2.69 12.11 -45.32
N ILE A 694 -3.72 12.96 -45.39
CA ILE A 694 -5.12 12.54 -45.31
C ILE A 694 -5.35 11.50 -46.42
N GLY A 695 -5.28 10.22 -46.04
CA GLY A 695 -5.65 9.09 -46.88
C GLY A 695 -7.08 9.31 -47.35
N ALA A 696 -7.28 9.14 -48.65
CA ALA A 696 -8.49 9.51 -49.36
C ALA A 696 -9.76 9.03 -48.64
N LEU A 697 -10.56 9.99 -48.14
CA LEU A 697 -11.96 9.73 -47.84
C LEU A 697 -12.62 9.17 -49.11
N PRO A 698 -13.45 8.12 -48.98
CA PRO A 698 -13.99 7.39 -50.12
C PRO A 698 -14.70 8.34 -51.07
N TYR A 699 -14.17 8.40 -52.28
CA TYR A 699 -14.89 8.95 -53.42
C TYR A 699 -16.06 8.01 -53.68
N LYS A 700 -17.30 8.43 -53.42
CA LYS A 700 -18.43 8.22 -54.33
C LYS A 700 -19.82 8.64 -53.79
N HIS A 701 -20.60 9.12 -54.75
CA HIS A 701 -22.06 9.12 -54.88
C HIS A 701 -22.89 10.02 -53.95
N SER A 702 -23.61 10.94 -54.61
CA SER A 702 -24.73 11.67 -54.07
C SER A 702 -25.81 10.70 -53.57
N LEU A 703 -26.06 10.68 -52.26
CA LEU A 703 -27.28 10.12 -51.69
C LEU A 703 -27.94 11.19 -50.82
N GLY A 704 -29.16 11.55 -51.22
CA GLY A 704 -29.94 12.65 -50.68
C GLY A 704 -30.42 12.35 -49.26
N THR A 705 -29.86 13.05 -48.28
CA THR A 705 -30.38 13.07 -46.91
C THR A 705 -30.52 14.50 -46.44
N SER A 706 -31.62 14.78 -45.74
CA SER A 706 -32.03 16.05 -45.15
C SER A 706 -31.37 16.30 -43.79
N GLU A 707 -30.16 15.81 -43.57
CA GLU A 707 -29.43 15.94 -42.29
C GLU A 707 -28.20 16.83 -42.45
N PRO A 708 -27.88 17.72 -41.49
CA PRO A 708 -26.69 18.54 -41.55
C PRO A 708 -25.44 17.67 -41.52
N ARG A 709 -24.52 17.85 -42.47
CA ARG A 709 -23.23 17.15 -42.50
C ARG A 709 -22.07 18.13 -42.49
N LEU A 710 -21.02 17.76 -41.76
CA LEU A 710 -19.74 18.45 -41.77
C LEU A 710 -18.98 18.11 -43.05
N TYR A 711 -18.45 19.14 -43.69
CA TYR A 711 -17.65 19.04 -44.90
C TYR A 711 -16.45 19.97 -44.79
N PHE A 712 -15.26 19.48 -45.11
CA PHE A 712 -14.04 20.29 -45.15
C PHE A 712 -13.77 20.75 -46.58
N ASP A 713 -13.74 22.06 -46.79
CA ASP A 713 -13.35 22.64 -48.08
C ASP A 713 -11.83 22.78 -48.16
N LYS A 714 -11.22 22.09 -49.11
CA LYS A 714 -9.76 22.10 -49.30
C LYS A 714 -9.22 23.43 -49.83
N LYS A 715 -10.01 24.19 -50.58
CA LYS A 715 -9.58 25.48 -51.15
C LYS A 715 -9.62 26.57 -50.09
N GLU A 716 -10.61 26.53 -49.21
CA GLU A 716 -10.79 27.52 -48.14
C GLU A 716 -10.14 27.12 -46.81
N GLN A 717 -9.64 25.87 -46.68
CA GLN A 717 -9.06 25.32 -45.46
C GLN A 717 -9.99 25.53 -44.25
N ALA A 718 -11.28 25.30 -44.44
CA ALA A 718 -12.31 25.57 -43.44
C ALA A 718 -13.38 24.47 -43.40
N VAL A 719 -13.94 24.27 -42.21
CA VAL A 719 -15.05 23.34 -42.00
C VAL A 719 -16.37 24.07 -42.24
N PHE A 720 -17.25 23.46 -43.01
CA PHE A 720 -18.59 23.92 -43.29
C PHE A 720 -19.62 22.89 -42.83
N ILE A 721 -20.78 23.38 -42.42
CA ILE A 721 -21.99 22.58 -42.23
C ILE A 721 -22.86 22.80 -43.45
N ARG A 722 -23.16 21.71 -44.17
CA ARG A 722 -24.04 21.72 -45.34
C ARG A 722 -25.37 21.07 -44.98
N TYR A 723 -26.46 21.74 -45.31
CA TYR A 723 -27.81 21.26 -45.02
C TYR A 723 -28.79 21.70 -46.11
N LYS A 724 -29.69 20.80 -46.52
CA LYS A 724 -30.68 21.06 -47.57
C LYS A 724 -32.08 21.18 -46.98
N LYS A 725 -32.72 22.35 -47.16
CA LYS A 725 -34.09 22.64 -46.70
C LYS A 725 -34.93 23.15 -47.87
N ASN A 726 -36.10 22.56 -48.08
CA ASN A 726 -37.05 22.96 -49.13
C ASN A 726 -36.41 23.05 -50.53
N GLY A 727 -35.57 22.06 -50.88
CA GLY A 727 -34.88 22.02 -52.18
C GLY A 727 -33.70 22.98 -52.33
N ARG A 728 -33.50 23.92 -51.40
CA ARG A 728 -32.36 24.85 -51.36
C ARG A 728 -31.26 24.34 -50.44
N GLU A 729 -30.01 24.48 -50.88
CA GLU A 729 -28.83 24.09 -50.12
C GLU A 729 -28.26 25.29 -49.38
N TYR A 730 -27.97 25.09 -48.10
CA TYR A 730 -27.38 26.09 -47.21
C TYR A 730 -26.01 25.62 -46.75
N LEU A 731 -25.03 26.52 -46.78
CA LEU A 731 -23.65 26.28 -46.39
C LEU A 731 -23.25 27.28 -45.30
N TYR A 732 -22.90 26.80 -44.11
CA TYR A 732 -22.48 27.62 -42.99
C TYR A 732 -21.02 27.33 -42.65
N ARG A 733 -20.16 28.35 -42.64
CA ARG A 733 -18.78 28.20 -42.17
C ARG A 733 -18.77 28.05 -40.65
N ALA A 734 -18.17 26.98 -40.15
CA ALA A 734 -17.99 26.80 -38.71
C ALA A 734 -16.84 27.71 -38.24
N THR A 735 -17.16 28.73 -37.45
CA THR A 735 -16.17 29.63 -36.84
C THR A 735 -16.21 29.47 -35.32
N GLY A 736 -15.19 28.85 -34.75
CA GLY A 736 -15.05 28.73 -33.30
C GLY A 736 -14.47 30.02 -32.70
N ARG A 737 -15.23 30.71 -31.85
CA ARG A 737 -14.66 31.52 -30.76
C ARG A 737 -14.90 30.76 -29.47
N LYS A 738 -13.85 30.47 -28.70
CA LYS A 738 -13.97 30.02 -27.31
C LYS A 738 -14.85 31.03 -26.56
N LYS A 739 -15.95 30.56 -26.00
CA LYS A 739 -16.61 31.22 -24.87
C LYS A 739 -16.31 30.40 -23.64
#